data_AF-A0A6N9TN60-F1
#
_entry.id   AF-A0A6N9TN60-F1
#
_cell.length_a   1.000
_cell.length_b   1.000
_cell.length_c   1.000
_cell.angle_alpha   90.00
_cell.angle_beta   90.00
_cell.angle_gamma   90.00
#
_symmetry.space_group_name_H-M   'P 1'
#
loop_
_entity.id
_entity.type
_entity.pdbx_description
1 polymer ?
#
loop_
_entity_poly.entity_id
_entity_poly.type
_entity_poly.pdbx_seq_one_letter_code
_entity_poly.pdbx_strand_id
1 'polypeptide(L)'
;MDRVVIIDTETTGLSPHKGNHRIINLAAVEIIDGDITGSIFHYFINPEGKKSTSEAHAVHQIEDSFLLDKPSFCQIAEEFLEFIDGARLSFYHSEFDTDFLQAEIDRCGLDIVFKRDYDVSCLMKDFAKRENDGRYVKLDNACIRYGIDITERKTHGAAIDAFITAELYIKFHYSGDKPLSKTPHQNERDEPTAFPIPRAYKDPITGKAIQLNYCKNPNCRNYGVVALNPKRKEDGSLMRGLGNDYRFTKTKIGRVLTCTICGTSTKLINNKAFVEESNRQKQIFSNKEICCPDKKLETSRRRTRPCRNATVNWLDKPKRYTLRGTVPSTVESLKHREAQRLECNACHNPFNIPLNAEYGQKRADINAILFGMLVNKGIVNRMEEILGVPITLIYHRIEFFFNQCVEFDRWHIQNNIQALRGKTLEVSMDRQHYLSNWSDKRDSRPTKLVNTSTVDNKTRFVFASTVNFDTTSDWEVIKRDISRCSDLKKPEHKRRYGQYVLSHKEVETDDVDDVLALKAPSKNLLVQQTYSLMAHLEQMKQYINEARYTRLFADADEGFELGIGLVMKEQIATNKFYPVLVKAERNNASQMQDKRAWSEQVLLKHGITMSDIKKAKLDREKLAQISQQYWAAEMHKRAIESGSAKSEWLVHPFPKSRHSVQVKPLVGFHGAVSVSQLLSENLLDVSTYGVDNYFQMIRRRINMFERPITSATNSKRWNGYASYNPKWAVMIIEMLRVYNNYVLTDEKSLRNKGLRQEPTTPAQKLGIADKKYTINDILDFTVASKIKNLQQGNQ
;
A
#
# COMPACT_ATOMS: atom_id res chain seq x y z
N MET A 1 -30.69 -45.09 39.19
CA MET A 1 -31.21 -43.91 38.52
C MET A 1 -30.01 -43.09 38.12
N ASP A 2 -29.72 -43.05 36.83
CA ASP A 2 -28.61 -42.28 36.27
C ASP A 2 -29.12 -40.85 36.05
N ARG A 3 -28.79 -39.95 36.99
CA ARG A 3 -29.19 -38.55 36.96
C ARG A 3 -28.03 -37.71 36.42
N VAL A 4 -28.24 -37.08 35.28
CA VAL A 4 -27.25 -36.21 34.63
C VAL A 4 -27.84 -34.81 34.50
N VAL A 5 -27.06 -33.79 34.83
CA VAL A 5 -27.44 -32.39 34.65
C VAL A 5 -26.50 -31.75 33.63
N ILE A 6 -27.07 -31.27 32.53
CA ILE A 6 -26.34 -30.61 31.46
C ILE A 6 -26.32 -29.12 31.71
N ILE A 7 -25.14 -28.51 31.78
CA ILE A 7 -24.99 -27.09 32.14
C ILE A 7 -24.28 -26.33 31.01
N ASP A 8 -24.72 -25.10 30.75
CA ASP A 8 -24.08 -24.15 29.84
C ASP A 8 -24.11 -22.72 30.42
N THR A 9 -23.10 -21.92 30.10
CA THR A 9 -22.95 -20.54 30.58
C THR A 9 -22.63 -19.54 29.47
N GLU A 10 -23.25 -18.36 29.54
CA GLU A 10 -22.81 -17.17 28.82
C GLU A 10 -22.13 -16.20 29.79
N THR A 11 -21.07 -15.54 29.32
CA THR A 11 -20.20 -14.74 30.18
C THR A 11 -19.80 -13.43 29.53
N THR A 12 -19.36 -12.46 30.35
CA THR A 12 -18.90 -11.15 29.86
C THR A 12 -17.56 -11.19 29.09
N GLY A 13 -16.91 -12.35 28.95
CA GLY A 13 -15.62 -12.51 28.27
C GLY A 13 -15.00 -13.89 28.49
N LEU A 14 -13.74 -14.10 28.10
CA LEU A 14 -13.20 -15.47 27.95
C LEU A 14 -12.54 -16.08 29.21
N SER A 15 -12.41 -15.33 30.31
CA SER A 15 -11.72 -15.85 31.51
C SER A 15 -12.16 -15.13 32.79
N PRO A 16 -12.52 -15.88 33.85
CA PRO A 16 -12.86 -15.26 35.13
C PRO A 16 -11.62 -14.65 35.82
N HIS A 17 -10.42 -15.20 35.58
CA HIS A 17 -9.19 -14.71 36.21
C HIS A 17 -8.56 -13.55 35.42
N LYS A 18 -8.53 -13.63 34.09
CA LYS A 18 -7.98 -12.57 33.23
C LYS A 18 -9.08 -11.60 32.85
N GLY A 19 -9.13 -10.46 33.54
CA GLY A 19 -10.10 -9.41 33.28
C GLY A 19 -11.33 -9.46 34.19
N ASN A 20 -11.38 -10.40 35.14
CA ASN A 20 -12.47 -10.51 36.12
C ASN A 20 -13.85 -10.62 35.45
N HIS A 21 -13.97 -11.47 34.43
CA HIS A 21 -15.24 -11.72 33.76
C HIS A 21 -16.19 -12.52 34.66
N ARG A 22 -17.48 -12.43 34.34
CA ARG A 22 -18.62 -12.86 35.15
C ARG A 22 -19.60 -13.65 34.30
N ILE A 23 -20.33 -14.58 34.93
CA ILE A 23 -21.47 -15.26 34.29
C ILE A 23 -22.64 -14.27 34.19
N ILE A 24 -23.32 -14.29 33.04
CA ILE A 24 -24.50 -13.43 32.75
C ILE A 24 -25.74 -14.23 32.35
N ASN A 25 -25.58 -15.48 31.93
CA ASN A 25 -26.66 -16.42 31.74
C ASN A 25 -26.18 -17.81 32.16
N LEU A 26 -26.97 -18.52 32.95
CA LEU A 26 -26.69 -19.87 33.43
C LEU A 26 -27.93 -20.72 33.19
N ALA A 27 -27.77 -21.86 32.53
CA ALA A 27 -28.83 -22.83 32.35
C ALA A 27 -28.36 -24.25 32.67
N ALA A 28 -29.24 -25.05 33.24
CA ALA A 28 -29.03 -26.45 33.52
C ALA A 28 -30.30 -27.28 33.19
N VAL A 29 -30.12 -28.40 32.48
CA VAL A 29 -31.20 -29.29 32.04
C VAL A 29 -31.00 -30.67 32.64
N GLU A 30 -32.02 -31.22 33.30
CA GLU A 30 -31.96 -32.54 33.92
C GLU A 30 -32.34 -33.66 32.95
N ILE A 31 -31.54 -34.72 32.99
CA ILE A 31 -31.74 -36.00 32.31
C ILE A 31 -31.78 -37.10 33.37
N ILE A 32 -32.77 -37.98 33.26
CA ILE A 32 -32.90 -39.17 34.12
C ILE A 32 -33.06 -40.39 33.22
N ASP A 33 -32.17 -41.37 33.38
CA ASP A 33 -32.19 -42.66 32.68
C ASP A 33 -32.34 -42.53 31.14
N GLY A 34 -31.79 -41.44 30.57
CA GLY A 34 -31.80 -41.15 29.14
C GLY A 34 -32.92 -40.26 28.63
N ASP A 35 -33.81 -39.76 29.51
CA ASP A 35 -34.91 -38.86 29.15
C ASP A 35 -34.75 -37.48 29.79
N ILE A 36 -35.02 -36.41 29.02
CA ILE A 36 -35.09 -35.03 29.55
C ILE A 36 -36.34 -34.92 30.42
N THR A 37 -36.19 -34.58 31.71
CA THR A 37 -37.32 -34.60 32.67
C THR A 37 -38.25 -33.40 32.53
N GLY A 38 -37.78 -32.34 31.87
CA GLY A 38 -38.44 -31.03 31.83
C GLY A 38 -38.07 -30.13 33.02
N SER A 39 -37.30 -30.63 33.99
CA SER A 39 -36.72 -29.83 35.05
C SER A 39 -35.54 -29.01 34.50
N ILE A 40 -35.69 -27.68 34.51
CA ILE A 40 -34.72 -26.73 33.95
C ILE A 40 -34.46 -25.64 34.97
N PHE A 41 -33.19 -25.43 35.30
CA PHE A 41 -32.71 -24.26 36.03
C PHE A 41 -32.22 -23.23 35.01
N HIS A 42 -32.73 -22.00 35.00
CA HIS A 42 -32.30 -20.99 34.03
C HIS A 42 -32.43 -19.57 34.58
N TYR A 43 -31.30 -18.86 34.65
CA TYR A 43 -31.23 -17.49 35.17
C TYR A 43 -30.33 -16.61 34.31
N PHE A 44 -30.84 -15.41 33.99
CA PHE A 44 -29.96 -14.28 33.66
C PHE A 44 -29.42 -13.68 34.96
N ILE A 45 -28.16 -13.26 34.93
CA ILE A 45 -27.40 -12.87 36.13
C ILE A 45 -26.84 -11.47 35.95
N ASN A 46 -26.99 -10.63 36.96
CA ASN A 46 -26.37 -9.32 37.01
C ASN A 46 -24.86 -9.48 37.28
N PRO A 47 -23.97 -9.05 36.36
CA PRO A 47 -22.52 -9.19 36.53
C PRO A 47 -21.90 -8.12 37.44
N GLU A 48 -22.73 -7.36 38.17
CA GLU A 48 -22.36 -6.35 39.16
C GLU A 48 -21.43 -5.27 38.58
N GLY A 49 -21.83 -4.71 37.44
CA GLY A 49 -21.14 -3.61 36.76
C GLY A 49 -20.03 -4.04 35.80
N LYS A 50 -19.74 -5.34 35.66
CA LYS A 50 -18.82 -5.86 34.65
C LYS A 50 -19.51 -5.89 33.27
N LYS A 51 -18.92 -5.19 32.29
CA LYS A 51 -19.42 -5.13 30.91
C LYS A 51 -18.91 -6.28 30.05
N SER A 52 -19.74 -6.71 29.11
CA SER A 52 -19.37 -7.69 28.08
C SER A 52 -18.32 -7.11 27.12
N THR A 53 -17.35 -7.91 26.70
CA THR A 53 -16.46 -7.51 25.61
C THR A 53 -17.21 -7.47 24.27
N SER A 54 -16.68 -6.73 23.30
CA SER A 54 -17.24 -6.69 21.94
C SER A 54 -17.37 -8.09 21.31
N GLU A 55 -16.42 -8.97 21.61
CA GLU A 55 -16.37 -10.34 21.13
C GLU A 55 -17.42 -11.23 21.80
N ALA A 56 -17.61 -11.09 23.12
CA ALA A 56 -18.65 -11.84 23.85
C ALA A 56 -20.05 -11.39 23.40
N HIS A 57 -20.29 -10.08 23.36
CA HIS A 57 -21.59 -9.54 22.94
C HIS A 57 -21.94 -9.91 21.49
N ALA A 58 -20.96 -10.02 20.58
CA ALA A 58 -21.21 -10.50 19.22
C ALA A 58 -21.69 -11.97 19.15
N VAL A 59 -21.44 -12.76 20.20
CA VAL A 59 -21.83 -14.17 20.31
C VAL A 59 -23.22 -14.31 20.94
N HIS A 60 -23.43 -13.77 22.14
CA HIS A 60 -24.66 -13.95 22.91
C HIS A 60 -25.72 -12.85 22.69
N GLN A 61 -25.34 -11.67 22.19
CA GLN A 61 -26.23 -10.52 21.91
C GLN A 61 -27.10 -10.07 23.09
N ILE A 62 -26.58 -10.24 24.31
CA ILE A 62 -27.23 -9.79 25.55
C ILE A 62 -26.75 -8.37 25.84
N GLU A 63 -27.68 -7.44 25.98
CA GLU A 63 -27.40 -6.04 26.31
C GLU A 63 -27.10 -5.88 27.80
N ASP A 64 -26.06 -5.11 28.14
CA ASP A 64 -25.68 -4.86 29.54
C ASP A 64 -26.85 -4.23 30.34
N SER A 65 -27.72 -3.44 29.69
CA SER A 65 -28.89 -2.81 30.31
C SER A 65 -29.97 -3.81 30.74
N PHE A 66 -30.09 -4.94 30.03
CA PHE A 66 -31.05 -6.00 30.35
C PHE A 66 -30.66 -6.78 31.61
N LEU A 67 -29.38 -6.77 31.98
CA LEU A 67 -28.87 -7.51 33.14
C LEU A 67 -28.95 -6.74 34.46
N LEU A 68 -29.29 -5.45 34.42
CA LEU A 68 -29.25 -4.57 35.60
C LEU A 68 -30.25 -4.94 36.70
N ASP A 69 -31.42 -5.46 36.32
CA ASP A 69 -32.51 -5.84 37.21
C ASP A 69 -32.51 -7.33 37.57
N LYS A 70 -31.51 -8.09 37.11
CA LYS A 70 -31.38 -9.54 37.35
C LYS A 70 -30.71 -9.84 38.70
N PRO A 71 -30.94 -11.02 39.28
CA PRO A 71 -30.25 -11.41 40.52
C PRO A 71 -28.74 -11.53 40.30
N SER A 72 -27.95 -11.31 41.35
CA SER A 72 -26.52 -11.68 41.34
C SER A 72 -26.37 -13.20 41.49
N PHE A 73 -25.21 -13.74 41.13
CA PHE A 73 -24.96 -15.17 41.25
C PHE A 73 -25.17 -15.67 42.70
N CYS A 74 -24.72 -14.91 43.70
CA CYS A 74 -24.87 -15.30 45.10
C CYS A 74 -26.32 -15.39 45.57
N GLN A 75 -27.25 -14.69 44.92
CA GLN A 75 -28.67 -14.79 45.23
C GLN A 75 -29.32 -16.06 44.69
N ILE A 76 -28.74 -16.68 43.66
CA ILE A 76 -29.25 -17.92 43.05
C ILE A 76 -28.38 -19.15 43.40
N ALA A 77 -27.27 -18.96 44.12
CA ALA A 77 -26.28 -20.01 44.33
C ALA A 77 -26.82 -21.21 45.12
N GLU A 78 -27.63 -20.97 46.16
CA GLU A 78 -28.23 -22.04 46.98
C GLU A 78 -29.19 -22.90 46.15
N GLU A 79 -30.11 -22.26 45.42
CA GLU A 79 -31.05 -22.94 44.51
C GLU A 79 -30.32 -23.72 43.41
N PHE A 80 -29.25 -23.16 42.84
CA PHE A 80 -28.43 -23.84 41.85
C PHE A 80 -27.75 -25.08 42.43
N LEU A 81 -27.17 -24.97 43.62
CA LEU A 81 -26.49 -26.08 44.30
C LEU A 81 -27.47 -27.21 44.66
N GLU A 82 -28.67 -26.88 45.13
CA GLU A 82 -29.75 -27.84 45.35
C GLU A 82 -30.15 -28.54 44.05
N PHE A 83 -30.26 -27.80 42.94
CA PHE A 83 -30.63 -28.38 41.64
C PHE A 83 -29.61 -29.42 41.16
N ILE A 84 -28.31 -29.14 41.31
CA ILE A 84 -27.24 -30.02 40.82
C ILE A 84 -26.86 -31.14 41.79
N ASP A 85 -27.36 -31.12 43.03
CA ASP A 85 -26.94 -32.06 44.08
C ASP A 85 -27.21 -33.53 43.70
N GLY A 86 -26.23 -34.39 43.96
CA GLY A 86 -26.31 -35.82 43.64
C GLY A 86 -26.38 -36.18 42.15
N ALA A 87 -26.27 -35.23 41.21
CA ALA A 87 -26.20 -35.51 39.78
C ALA A 87 -24.77 -35.56 39.25
N ARG A 88 -24.56 -36.30 38.14
CA ARG A 88 -23.38 -36.10 37.29
C ARG A 88 -23.56 -34.83 36.49
N LEU A 89 -22.58 -33.95 36.50
CA LEU A 89 -22.58 -32.72 35.73
C LEU A 89 -21.92 -32.96 34.38
N SER A 90 -22.58 -32.58 33.29
CA SER A 90 -21.99 -32.63 31.97
C SER A 90 -22.06 -31.27 31.28
N PHE A 91 -21.00 -30.95 30.58
CA PHE A 91 -20.88 -29.73 29.80
C PHE A 91 -20.42 -30.11 28.40
N TYR A 92 -20.71 -29.27 27.41
CA TYR A 92 -20.06 -29.48 26.12
C TYR A 92 -18.54 -29.25 26.24
N HIS A 93 -18.11 -28.16 26.88
CA HIS A 93 -16.70 -27.85 27.12
C HIS A 93 -16.43 -27.49 28.59
N SER A 94 -16.40 -28.52 29.44
CA SER A 94 -16.37 -28.36 30.90
C SER A 94 -15.29 -27.44 31.45
N GLU A 95 -14.10 -27.37 30.84
CA GLU A 95 -13.02 -26.50 31.33
C GLU A 95 -13.42 -25.03 31.39
N PHE A 96 -14.22 -24.56 30.44
CA PHE A 96 -14.63 -23.16 30.40
C PHE A 96 -15.63 -22.87 31.53
N ASP A 97 -16.74 -23.61 31.55
CA ASP A 97 -17.85 -23.37 32.47
C ASP A 97 -17.47 -23.64 33.93
N THR A 98 -16.72 -24.72 34.20
CA THR A 98 -16.33 -25.04 35.59
C THR A 98 -15.38 -24.00 36.19
N ASP A 99 -14.51 -23.40 35.39
CA ASP A 99 -13.63 -22.31 35.86
C ASP A 99 -14.46 -21.06 36.20
N PHE A 100 -15.51 -20.76 35.43
CA PHE A 100 -16.44 -19.66 35.73
C PHE A 100 -17.31 -19.94 36.96
N LEU A 101 -17.89 -21.13 37.06
CA LEU A 101 -18.71 -21.55 38.20
C LEU A 101 -17.90 -21.55 39.50
N GLN A 102 -16.66 -22.06 39.48
CA GLN A 102 -15.77 -21.99 40.65
C GLN A 102 -15.51 -20.54 41.06
N ALA A 103 -15.22 -19.66 40.10
CA ALA A 103 -14.95 -18.27 40.40
C ALA A 103 -16.17 -17.51 40.97
N GLU A 104 -17.40 -17.87 40.59
CA GLU A 104 -18.60 -17.29 41.19
C GLU A 104 -18.89 -17.87 42.59
N ILE A 105 -18.69 -19.18 42.80
CA ILE A 105 -18.77 -19.81 44.14
C ILE A 105 -17.79 -19.16 45.12
N ASP A 106 -16.53 -18.97 44.69
CA ASP A 106 -15.49 -18.35 45.52
C ASP A 106 -15.88 -16.92 45.92
N ARG A 107 -16.55 -16.16 45.02
CA ARG A 107 -17.04 -14.81 45.32
C ARG A 107 -18.17 -14.80 46.35
N CYS A 108 -18.99 -15.84 46.36
CA CYS A 108 -20.07 -16.00 47.33
C CYS A 108 -19.57 -16.52 48.69
N GLY A 109 -18.28 -16.85 48.80
CA GLY A 109 -17.69 -17.35 50.04
C GLY A 109 -18.17 -18.76 50.43
N LEU A 110 -18.62 -19.54 49.45
CA LEU A 110 -19.08 -20.92 49.65
C LEU A 110 -17.88 -21.88 49.58
N ASP A 111 -17.75 -22.77 50.56
CA ASP A 111 -16.64 -23.74 50.63
C ASP A 111 -16.93 -24.99 49.78
N ILE A 112 -17.04 -24.78 48.46
CA ILE A 112 -17.29 -25.82 47.47
C ILE A 112 -16.21 -25.75 46.39
N VAL A 113 -15.64 -26.91 46.07
CA VAL A 113 -14.68 -27.07 44.97
C VAL A 113 -15.32 -27.94 43.90
N PHE A 114 -15.80 -27.32 42.80
CA PHE A 114 -16.62 -27.96 41.78
C PHE A 114 -16.03 -29.27 41.24
N LYS A 115 -14.73 -29.27 40.89
CA LYS A 115 -14.03 -30.44 40.34
C LYS A 115 -13.73 -31.54 41.38
N ARG A 116 -13.88 -31.25 42.67
CA ARG A 116 -13.67 -32.19 43.79
C ARG A 116 -14.99 -32.76 44.28
N ASP A 117 -16.00 -31.92 44.40
CA ASP A 117 -17.25 -32.23 45.09
C ASP A 117 -18.33 -32.81 44.16
N TYR A 118 -18.19 -32.64 42.85
CA TYR A 118 -19.12 -33.17 41.84
C TYR A 118 -18.43 -34.08 40.81
N ASP A 119 -19.17 -35.08 40.29
CA ASP A 119 -18.76 -35.87 39.12
C ASP A 119 -18.96 -35.04 37.85
N VAL A 120 -17.86 -34.56 37.25
CA VAL A 120 -17.88 -33.69 36.07
C VAL A 120 -17.40 -34.42 34.82
N SER A 121 -18.17 -34.33 33.74
CA SER A 121 -17.87 -34.89 32.42
C SER A 121 -17.83 -33.82 31.31
N CYS A 122 -17.14 -34.13 30.21
CA CYS A 122 -16.93 -33.21 29.09
C CYS A 122 -17.30 -33.89 27.77
N LEU A 123 -18.50 -33.58 27.27
CA LEU A 123 -19.08 -34.25 26.12
C LEU A 123 -18.25 -34.03 24.84
N MET A 124 -17.61 -32.85 24.67
CA MET A 124 -16.71 -32.60 23.52
C MET A 124 -15.50 -33.54 23.52
N LYS A 125 -14.93 -33.84 24.70
CA LYS A 125 -13.80 -34.77 24.82
C LYS A 125 -14.24 -36.20 24.56
N ASP A 126 -15.39 -36.60 25.08
CA ASP A 126 -15.93 -37.94 24.90
C ASP A 126 -16.29 -38.19 23.43
N PHE A 127 -16.96 -37.22 22.79
CA PHE A 127 -17.24 -37.24 21.36
C PHE A 127 -15.95 -37.31 20.52
N ALA A 128 -14.94 -36.50 20.84
CA ALA A 128 -13.68 -36.50 20.11
C ALA A 128 -12.98 -37.87 20.17
N LYS A 129 -12.91 -38.47 21.37
CA LYS A 129 -12.28 -39.78 21.59
C LYS A 129 -13.02 -40.90 20.87
N ARG A 130 -14.35 -40.91 20.92
CA ARG A 130 -15.16 -42.03 20.41
C ARG A 130 -15.51 -41.91 18.93
N GLU A 131 -15.73 -40.71 18.41
CA GLU A 131 -16.38 -40.49 17.11
C GLU A 131 -15.57 -39.61 16.13
N ASN A 132 -14.41 -39.06 16.52
CA ASN A 132 -13.68 -38.10 15.67
C ASN A 132 -12.15 -38.17 15.80
N ASP A 133 -11.58 -39.36 15.98
CA ASP A 133 -10.14 -39.63 15.99
C ASP A 133 -9.34 -38.72 16.95
N GLY A 134 -9.92 -38.42 18.12
CA GLY A 134 -9.33 -37.55 19.14
C GLY A 134 -9.35 -36.05 18.81
N ARG A 135 -9.97 -35.62 17.70
CA ARG A 135 -10.08 -34.20 17.33
C ARG A 135 -11.37 -33.59 17.86
N TYR A 136 -11.28 -32.42 18.48
CA TYR A 136 -12.46 -31.71 18.97
C TYR A 136 -13.37 -31.24 17.82
N VAL A 137 -14.67 -31.26 18.11
CA VAL A 137 -15.75 -30.82 17.22
C VAL A 137 -16.52 -29.73 17.96
N LYS A 138 -17.05 -28.74 17.23
CA LYS A 138 -17.94 -27.72 17.81
C LYS A 138 -19.33 -28.31 18.05
N LEU A 139 -20.07 -27.82 19.04
CA LEU A 139 -21.43 -28.28 19.38
C LEU A 139 -22.34 -28.38 18.16
N ASP A 140 -22.46 -27.30 17.39
CA ASP A 140 -23.24 -27.28 16.13
C ASP A 140 -22.91 -28.45 15.21
N ASN A 141 -21.61 -28.70 15.01
CA ASN A 141 -21.15 -29.75 14.11
C ASN A 141 -21.43 -31.14 14.66
N ALA A 142 -21.43 -31.33 15.98
CA ALA A 142 -21.78 -32.58 16.63
C ALA A 142 -23.31 -32.82 16.57
N CYS A 143 -24.12 -31.81 16.87
CA CYS A 143 -25.59 -31.84 16.74
C CYS A 143 -26.01 -32.17 15.31
N ILE A 144 -25.47 -31.46 14.31
CA ILE A 144 -25.75 -31.73 12.89
C ILE A 144 -25.39 -33.17 12.51
N ARG A 145 -24.27 -33.72 13.02
CA ARG A 145 -23.88 -35.10 12.72
C ARG A 145 -24.83 -36.13 13.31
N TYR A 146 -25.51 -35.82 14.41
CA TYR A 146 -26.52 -36.66 15.04
C TYR A 146 -27.96 -36.38 14.56
N GLY A 147 -28.11 -35.46 13.59
CA GLY A 147 -29.41 -35.05 13.05
C GLY A 147 -30.27 -34.25 14.05
N ILE A 148 -29.64 -33.58 15.01
CA ILE A 148 -30.30 -32.66 15.95
C ILE A 148 -30.54 -31.33 15.23
N ASP A 149 -31.77 -30.82 15.33
CA ASP A 149 -32.14 -29.54 14.75
C ASP A 149 -31.61 -28.39 15.60
N ILE A 150 -30.87 -27.47 14.97
CA ILE A 150 -30.31 -26.27 15.61
C ILE A 150 -30.84 -24.99 14.96
N THR A 151 -31.89 -25.06 14.13
CA THR A 151 -32.40 -23.91 13.36
C THR A 151 -32.94 -22.79 14.24
N GLU A 152 -33.45 -23.11 15.43
CA GLU A 152 -33.92 -22.11 16.41
C GLU A 152 -32.78 -21.40 17.15
N ARG A 153 -31.55 -21.95 17.09
CA ARG A 153 -30.31 -21.38 17.67
C ARG A 153 -29.73 -20.27 16.79
N LYS A 154 -30.45 -19.15 16.67
CA LYS A 154 -30.01 -17.98 15.87
C LYS A 154 -28.83 -17.22 16.52
N THR A 155 -28.74 -17.26 17.84
CA THR A 155 -27.65 -16.71 18.66
C THR A 155 -27.30 -17.73 19.74
N HIS A 156 -26.10 -17.63 20.32
CA HIS A 156 -25.74 -18.43 21.49
C HIS A 156 -26.58 -17.99 22.70
N GLY A 157 -26.98 -18.95 23.53
CA GLY A 157 -27.71 -18.69 24.75
C GLY A 157 -27.75 -19.92 25.63
N ALA A 158 -27.45 -19.75 26.92
CA ALA A 158 -27.27 -20.86 27.85
C ALA A 158 -28.40 -21.90 27.82
N ALA A 159 -29.67 -21.47 27.79
CA ALA A 159 -30.80 -22.42 27.78
C ALA A 159 -30.89 -23.28 26.51
N ILE A 160 -30.74 -22.67 25.32
CA ILE A 160 -30.80 -23.44 24.07
C ILE A 160 -29.57 -24.32 23.93
N ASP A 161 -28.41 -23.86 24.40
CA ASP A 161 -27.15 -24.59 24.34
C ASP A 161 -27.14 -25.79 25.31
N ALA A 162 -27.66 -25.62 26.53
CA ALA A 162 -27.86 -26.71 27.46
C ALA A 162 -28.86 -27.74 26.92
N PHE A 163 -29.96 -27.31 26.29
CA PHE A 163 -30.98 -28.20 25.74
C PHE A 163 -30.46 -29.03 24.55
N ILE A 164 -29.83 -28.41 23.55
CA ILE A 164 -29.26 -29.16 22.41
C ILE A 164 -28.08 -30.05 22.85
N THR A 165 -27.34 -29.65 23.90
CA THR A 165 -26.31 -30.48 24.51
C THR A 165 -26.93 -31.68 25.22
N ALA A 166 -28.11 -31.53 25.85
CA ALA A 166 -28.86 -32.64 26.44
C ALA A 166 -29.37 -33.63 25.40
N GLU A 167 -29.96 -33.15 24.29
CA GLU A 167 -30.34 -34.02 23.18
C GLU A 167 -29.12 -34.75 22.59
N LEU A 168 -28.00 -34.05 22.45
CA LEU A 168 -26.74 -34.66 22.00
C LEU A 168 -26.23 -35.70 22.99
N TYR A 169 -26.30 -35.42 24.29
CA TYR A 169 -25.89 -36.34 25.36
C TYR A 169 -26.72 -37.62 25.30
N ILE A 170 -28.04 -37.50 25.15
CA ILE A 170 -28.96 -38.64 25.04
C ILE A 170 -28.64 -39.48 23.80
N LYS A 171 -28.50 -38.83 22.64
CA LYS A 171 -28.12 -39.53 21.41
C LYS A 171 -26.76 -40.20 21.54
N PHE A 172 -25.80 -39.53 22.15
CA PHE A 172 -24.44 -40.02 22.29
C PHE A 172 -24.32 -41.17 23.30
N HIS A 173 -25.06 -41.18 24.41
CA HIS A 173 -24.92 -42.18 25.47
C HIS A 173 -26.00 -43.27 25.49
N TYR A 174 -27.25 -42.98 25.08
CA TYR A 174 -28.39 -43.89 25.26
C TYR A 174 -28.99 -44.42 23.96
N SER A 175 -28.93 -43.68 22.85
CA SER A 175 -29.67 -44.06 21.62
C SER A 175 -29.05 -45.19 20.79
N GLY A 176 -27.73 -45.43 20.91
CA GLY A 176 -26.98 -46.32 20.01
C GLY A 176 -26.77 -45.79 18.59
N ASP A 177 -27.25 -44.58 18.28
CA ASP A 177 -27.07 -43.91 16.99
C ASP A 177 -25.57 -43.69 16.68
N LYS A 178 -25.21 -43.81 15.39
CA LYS A 178 -23.89 -43.41 14.90
C LYS A 178 -23.95 -42.04 14.22
N PRO A 179 -23.03 -41.12 14.54
CA PRO A 179 -23.00 -39.81 13.89
C PRO A 179 -22.56 -39.93 12.44
N LEU A 180 -22.93 -38.95 11.62
CA LEU A 180 -22.37 -38.78 10.28
C LEU A 180 -20.84 -38.62 10.36
N SER A 181 -20.12 -39.28 9.44
CA SER A 181 -18.64 -39.23 9.37
C SER A 181 -18.10 -37.82 9.12
N LYS A 182 -18.89 -36.95 8.49
CA LYS A 182 -18.58 -35.53 8.25
C LYS A 182 -19.83 -34.69 8.39
N THR A 183 -19.67 -33.49 8.91
CA THR A 183 -20.74 -32.49 8.96
C THR A 183 -21.08 -32.03 7.53
N PRO A 184 -22.34 -32.15 7.07
CA PRO A 184 -22.79 -31.64 5.79
C PRO A 184 -22.54 -30.14 5.65
N HIS A 185 -22.10 -29.70 4.48
CA HIS A 185 -21.95 -28.27 4.21
C HIS A 185 -23.32 -27.61 4.05
N GLN A 186 -23.70 -26.73 4.98
CA GLN A 186 -24.97 -25.98 4.93
C GLN A 186 -24.98 -24.82 3.92
N ASN A 187 -23.82 -24.38 3.43
CA ASN A 187 -23.78 -23.34 2.41
C ASN A 187 -24.18 -23.92 1.05
N GLU A 188 -25.17 -23.30 0.39
CA GLU A 188 -25.42 -23.50 -1.03
C GLU A 188 -24.08 -23.41 -1.78
N ARG A 189 -23.74 -24.46 -2.54
CA ARG A 189 -22.59 -24.40 -3.43
C ARG A 189 -22.93 -23.42 -4.54
N ASP A 190 -22.44 -22.19 -4.42
CA ASP A 190 -22.40 -21.20 -5.50
C ASP A 190 -22.09 -21.93 -6.81
N GLU A 191 -22.98 -21.88 -7.80
CA GLU A 191 -22.69 -22.47 -9.09
C GLU A 191 -21.36 -21.89 -9.60
N PRO A 192 -20.43 -22.73 -10.09
CA PRO A 192 -19.12 -22.26 -10.53
C PRO A 192 -19.27 -21.39 -11.78
N THR A 193 -19.48 -20.09 -11.59
CA THR A 193 -19.46 -19.10 -12.66
C THR A 193 -18.03 -18.97 -13.17
N ALA A 194 -17.81 -19.24 -14.46
CA ALA A 194 -16.53 -19.01 -15.09
C ALA A 194 -16.18 -17.52 -15.05
N PHE A 195 -15.12 -17.16 -14.33
CA PHE A 195 -14.68 -15.79 -14.21
C PHE A 195 -13.55 -15.53 -15.22
N PRO A 196 -13.74 -14.69 -16.25
CA PRO A 196 -12.68 -14.44 -17.22
C PRO A 196 -11.62 -13.49 -16.65
N ILE A 197 -10.36 -13.74 -16.99
CA ILE A 197 -9.21 -12.85 -16.76
C ILE A 197 -9.34 -11.63 -17.70
N PRO A 198 -8.99 -10.41 -17.25
CA PRO A 198 -8.92 -9.24 -18.11
C PRO A 198 -8.09 -9.52 -19.38
N ARG A 199 -8.58 -9.07 -20.54
CA ARG A 199 -7.80 -9.19 -21.79
C ARG A 199 -6.53 -8.34 -21.70
N ALA A 200 -5.51 -8.73 -22.45
CA ALA A 200 -4.34 -7.88 -22.66
C ALA A 200 -4.80 -6.55 -23.29
N TYR A 201 -4.21 -5.44 -22.87
CA TYR A 201 -4.51 -4.12 -23.42
C TYR A 201 -3.37 -3.69 -24.33
N LYS A 202 -3.68 -3.31 -25.57
CA LYS A 202 -2.70 -2.80 -26.52
C LYS A 202 -2.45 -1.33 -26.24
N ASP A 203 -1.22 -0.99 -25.89
CA ASP A 203 -0.82 0.40 -25.68
C ASP A 203 -0.95 1.19 -27.00
N PRO A 204 -1.75 2.28 -27.03
CA PRO A 204 -1.93 3.07 -28.23
C PRO A 204 -0.65 3.81 -28.68
N ILE A 205 0.30 4.07 -27.78
CA ILE A 205 1.54 4.78 -28.08
C ILE A 205 2.61 3.81 -28.59
N THR A 206 2.88 2.74 -27.85
CA THR A 206 3.97 1.80 -28.20
C THR A 206 3.53 0.62 -29.06
N GLY A 207 2.22 0.36 -29.18
CA GLY A 207 1.66 -0.79 -29.88
C GLY A 207 1.82 -2.13 -29.13
N LYS A 208 2.49 -2.15 -27.97
CA LYS A 208 2.75 -3.38 -27.19
C LYS A 208 1.50 -3.84 -26.46
N ALA A 209 1.22 -5.14 -26.47
CA ALA A 209 0.13 -5.73 -25.70
C ALA A 209 0.60 -6.00 -24.26
N ILE A 210 -0.08 -5.41 -23.28
CA ILE A 210 0.26 -5.48 -21.86
C ILE A 210 -0.75 -6.36 -21.13
N GLN A 211 -0.23 -7.32 -20.38
CA GLN A 211 -0.99 -8.22 -19.52
C GLN A 211 -0.24 -8.41 -18.20
N LEU A 212 -0.84 -7.96 -17.11
CA LEU A 212 -0.22 -7.94 -15.78
C LEU A 212 -0.83 -8.96 -14.82
N ASN A 213 -1.83 -9.73 -15.26
CA ASN A 213 -2.46 -10.78 -14.45
C ASN A 213 -1.66 -12.08 -14.53
N TYR A 214 -0.54 -12.13 -13.81
CA TYR A 214 0.31 -13.31 -13.61
C TYR A 214 0.84 -13.34 -12.17
N CYS A 215 1.57 -14.39 -11.80
CA CYS A 215 2.17 -14.57 -10.49
C CYS A 215 3.13 -13.41 -10.17
N LYS A 216 2.89 -12.67 -9.08
CA LYS A 216 3.76 -11.55 -8.66
C LYS A 216 5.08 -11.96 -8.02
N ASN A 217 5.23 -13.23 -7.60
CA ASN A 217 6.44 -13.71 -6.92
C ASN A 217 7.56 -14.01 -7.94
N PRO A 218 8.67 -13.24 -7.95
CA PRO A 218 9.76 -13.42 -8.91
C PRO A 218 10.50 -14.76 -8.81
N ASN A 219 10.43 -15.44 -7.67
CA ASN A 219 11.10 -16.73 -7.45
C ASN A 219 10.25 -17.93 -7.88
N CYS A 220 9.00 -17.70 -8.33
CA CYS A 220 8.13 -18.77 -8.79
C CYS A 220 8.40 -19.09 -10.26
N ARG A 221 8.40 -20.37 -10.64
CA ARG A 221 8.44 -20.78 -12.05
C ARG A 221 7.27 -20.24 -12.91
N ASN A 222 6.16 -19.86 -12.26
CA ASN A 222 4.98 -19.26 -12.91
C ASN A 222 5.11 -17.72 -13.06
N TYR A 223 6.22 -17.12 -12.60
CA TYR A 223 6.46 -15.68 -12.69
C TYR A 223 6.45 -15.22 -14.14
N GLY A 224 5.59 -14.25 -14.45
CA GLY A 224 5.45 -13.72 -15.80
C GLY A 224 4.74 -14.61 -16.81
N VAL A 225 4.24 -15.79 -16.41
CA VAL A 225 3.35 -16.63 -17.22
C VAL A 225 1.92 -16.14 -16.99
N VAL A 226 1.29 -15.63 -18.04
CA VAL A 226 -0.05 -15.03 -17.99
C VAL A 226 -1.11 -16.05 -17.59
N ALA A 227 -2.03 -15.67 -16.69
CA ALA A 227 -3.19 -16.49 -16.37
C ALA A 227 -4.13 -16.62 -17.58
N LEU A 228 -4.53 -17.84 -17.92
CA LEU A 228 -5.38 -18.13 -19.07
C LEU A 228 -6.84 -18.20 -18.66
N ASN A 229 -7.73 -17.79 -19.57
CA ASN A 229 -9.16 -17.97 -19.38
C ASN A 229 -9.53 -19.47 -19.25
N PRO A 230 -10.68 -19.78 -18.62
CA PRO A 230 -11.19 -21.15 -18.59
C PRO A 230 -11.31 -21.72 -20.00
N LYS A 231 -10.85 -22.96 -20.19
CA LYS A 231 -11.02 -23.69 -21.46
C LYS A 231 -12.51 -24.00 -21.68
N ARG A 232 -12.93 -24.23 -22.92
CA ARG A 232 -14.30 -24.70 -23.25
C ARG A 232 -14.30 -26.22 -23.44
N LYS A 233 -15.41 -26.86 -23.08
CA LYS A 233 -15.73 -28.24 -23.44
C LYS A 233 -16.23 -28.31 -24.90
N GLU A 234 -16.37 -29.52 -25.43
CA GLU A 234 -16.90 -29.77 -26.78
C GLU A 234 -18.33 -29.24 -26.97
N ASP A 235 -19.15 -29.26 -25.92
CA ASP A 235 -20.50 -28.70 -25.88
C ASP A 235 -20.57 -27.15 -25.83
N GLY A 236 -19.41 -26.48 -25.83
CA GLY A 236 -19.29 -25.02 -25.75
C GLY A 236 -19.34 -24.43 -24.33
N SER A 237 -19.67 -25.22 -23.31
CA SER A 237 -19.66 -24.80 -21.91
C SER A 237 -18.23 -24.59 -21.37
N LEU A 238 -18.06 -23.77 -20.32
CA LEU A 238 -16.74 -23.49 -19.76
C LEU A 238 -16.32 -24.59 -18.77
N MET A 239 -15.08 -25.07 -18.89
CA MET A 239 -14.46 -25.97 -17.93
C MET A 239 -14.23 -25.26 -16.59
N ARG A 240 -14.26 -26.04 -15.50
CA ARG A 240 -13.95 -25.52 -14.16
C ARG A 240 -12.47 -25.14 -14.07
N GLY A 241 -12.18 -24.01 -13.40
CA GLY A 241 -10.82 -23.52 -13.21
C GLY A 241 -10.30 -22.67 -14.37
N LEU A 242 -9.02 -22.31 -14.30
CA LEU A 242 -8.33 -21.54 -15.35
C LEU A 242 -7.57 -22.48 -16.29
N GLY A 243 -7.13 -21.96 -17.43
CA GLY A 243 -6.45 -22.77 -18.45
C GLY A 243 -5.03 -23.23 -18.10
N ASN A 244 -4.49 -22.81 -16.95
CA ASN A 244 -3.12 -23.08 -16.48
C ASN A 244 -3.03 -23.03 -14.94
N ASP A 245 -1.82 -22.93 -14.37
CA ASP A 245 -1.45 -23.00 -12.94
C ASP A 245 -1.96 -21.82 -12.06
N TYR A 246 -3.22 -21.44 -12.26
CA TYR A 246 -3.90 -20.39 -11.51
C TYR A 246 -5.30 -20.84 -11.11
N ARG A 247 -5.79 -20.28 -10.01
CA ARG A 247 -7.19 -20.39 -9.58
C ARG A 247 -7.69 -19.08 -9.03
N PHE A 248 -9.00 -18.92 -8.96
CA PHE A 248 -9.61 -17.84 -8.19
C PHE A 248 -9.87 -18.29 -6.76
N THR A 249 -9.45 -17.47 -5.81
CA THR A 249 -9.74 -17.65 -4.39
C THR A 249 -10.68 -16.54 -3.94
N LYS A 250 -11.77 -16.90 -3.21
CA LYS A 250 -12.71 -15.93 -2.63
C LYS A 250 -12.09 -15.40 -1.33
N THR A 251 -11.94 -14.09 -1.19
CA THR A 251 -11.49 -13.41 0.03
C THR A 251 -12.54 -12.38 0.46
N LYS A 252 -12.39 -11.79 1.66
CA LYS A 252 -13.27 -10.70 2.14
C LYS A 252 -13.32 -9.50 1.18
N ILE A 253 -12.27 -9.30 0.38
CA ILE A 253 -12.10 -8.16 -0.56
C ILE A 253 -12.56 -8.54 -1.98
N GLY A 254 -13.02 -9.78 -2.20
CA GLY A 254 -13.50 -10.29 -3.49
C GLY A 254 -12.68 -11.47 -4.01
N ARG A 255 -12.75 -11.74 -5.32
CA ARG A 255 -11.98 -12.83 -5.94
C ARG A 255 -10.56 -12.36 -6.28
N VAL A 256 -9.55 -13.09 -5.82
CA VAL A 256 -8.13 -12.86 -6.13
C VAL A 256 -7.59 -13.99 -7.00
N LEU A 257 -6.64 -13.67 -7.86
CA LEU A 257 -5.91 -14.63 -8.68
C LEU A 257 -4.80 -15.25 -7.84
N THR A 258 -4.84 -16.57 -7.64
CA THR A 258 -3.86 -17.32 -6.84
C THR A 258 -3.08 -18.26 -7.74
N CYS A 259 -1.75 -18.17 -7.69
CA CYS A 259 -0.86 -19.14 -8.33
C CYS A 259 -0.96 -20.48 -7.58
N THR A 260 -1.20 -21.59 -8.29
CA THR A 260 -1.29 -22.92 -7.68
C THR A 260 0.07 -23.49 -7.27
N ILE A 261 1.16 -22.96 -7.83
CA ILE A 261 2.53 -23.42 -7.56
C ILE A 261 3.10 -22.79 -6.29
N CYS A 262 3.08 -21.46 -6.18
CA CYS A 262 3.65 -20.75 -5.03
C CYS A 262 2.59 -20.21 -4.05
N GLY A 263 1.30 -20.45 -4.28
CA GLY A 263 0.23 -19.96 -3.40
C GLY A 263 0.06 -18.43 -3.34
N THR A 264 0.92 -17.65 -4.02
CA THR A 264 0.85 -16.19 -3.99
C THR A 264 -0.45 -15.73 -4.64
N SER A 265 -1.17 -14.86 -3.92
CA SER A 265 -2.46 -14.31 -4.35
C SER A 265 -2.32 -12.84 -4.71
N THR A 266 -3.00 -12.44 -5.78
CA THR A 266 -2.93 -11.10 -6.38
C THR A 266 -4.32 -10.63 -6.78
N LYS A 267 -4.67 -9.37 -6.46
CA LYS A 267 -5.88 -8.73 -6.97
C LYS A 267 -5.78 -8.64 -8.50
N LEU A 268 -6.90 -8.84 -9.20
CA LEU A 268 -6.91 -8.66 -10.65
C LEU A 268 -6.62 -7.20 -11.01
N ILE A 269 -5.67 -7.00 -11.91
CA ILE A 269 -5.22 -5.70 -12.38
C ILE A 269 -5.94 -5.33 -13.67
N ASN A 270 -6.39 -4.07 -13.75
CA ASN A 270 -6.90 -3.49 -14.97
C ASN A 270 -5.73 -3.07 -15.87
N ASN A 271 -5.44 -3.86 -16.92
CA ASN A 271 -4.33 -3.57 -17.85
C ASN A 271 -4.47 -2.19 -18.50
N LYS A 272 -5.69 -1.79 -18.85
CA LYS A 272 -5.98 -0.50 -19.47
C LYS A 272 -5.63 0.66 -18.53
N ALA A 273 -6.08 0.58 -17.28
CA ALA A 273 -5.84 1.60 -16.26
C ALA A 273 -4.35 1.86 -16.05
N PHE A 274 -3.53 0.80 -15.97
CA PHE A 274 -2.07 0.91 -15.87
C PHE A 274 -1.47 1.65 -17.08
N VAL A 275 -1.88 1.30 -18.29
CA VAL A 275 -1.34 1.90 -19.52
C VAL A 275 -1.74 3.36 -19.65
N GLU A 276 -3.02 3.69 -19.41
CA GLU A 276 -3.48 5.08 -19.45
C GLU A 276 -2.75 5.95 -18.43
N GLU A 277 -2.59 5.48 -17.18
CA GLU A 277 -1.87 6.24 -16.15
C GLU A 277 -0.37 6.37 -16.46
N SER A 278 0.28 5.31 -16.94
CA SER A 278 1.68 5.35 -17.33
C SER A 278 1.94 6.33 -18.49
N ASN A 279 1.05 6.33 -19.48
CA ASN A 279 1.14 7.25 -20.62
C ASN A 279 0.85 8.69 -20.21
N ARG A 280 -0.14 8.91 -19.33
CA ARG A 280 -0.46 10.23 -18.78
C ARG A 280 0.75 10.84 -18.06
N GLN A 281 1.41 10.07 -17.21
CA GLN A 281 2.63 10.52 -16.52
C GLN A 281 3.73 10.88 -17.52
N LYS A 282 3.99 10.02 -18.52
CA LYS A 282 4.97 10.30 -19.59
C LYS A 282 4.63 11.58 -20.37
N GLN A 283 3.35 11.87 -20.56
CA GLN A 283 2.85 13.06 -21.27
C GLN A 283 2.97 14.34 -20.45
N ILE A 284 2.66 14.31 -19.13
CA ILE A 284 2.86 15.46 -18.24
C ILE A 284 4.30 15.95 -18.31
N PHE A 285 5.23 15.01 -18.36
CA PHE A 285 6.65 15.31 -18.41
C PHE A 285 7.21 15.40 -19.84
N SER A 286 6.36 15.52 -20.88
CA SER A 286 6.79 15.65 -22.28
C SER A 286 7.23 17.07 -22.63
N ASN A 287 8.29 17.17 -23.44
CA ASN A 287 8.73 18.46 -23.97
C ASN A 287 7.61 19.03 -24.85
N LYS A 288 7.42 20.34 -24.75
CA LYS A 288 6.49 21.03 -25.63
C LYS A 288 6.98 20.91 -27.06
N GLU A 289 6.20 20.23 -27.90
CA GLU A 289 6.51 20.13 -29.31
C GLU A 289 6.41 21.51 -29.98
N ILE A 290 7.44 21.84 -30.74
CA ILE A 290 7.49 23.08 -31.50
C ILE A 290 7.02 22.75 -32.91
N CYS A 291 5.72 22.89 -33.15
CA CYS A 291 5.10 22.59 -34.43
C CYS A 291 4.50 23.84 -35.07
N CYS A 292 4.15 23.76 -36.35
CA CYS A 292 3.39 24.81 -37.01
C CYS A 292 2.05 25.03 -36.29
N PRO A 293 1.68 26.27 -35.92
CA PRO A 293 0.43 26.55 -35.21
C PRO A 293 -0.81 26.45 -36.12
N ASP A 294 -0.61 26.38 -37.44
CA ASP A 294 -1.71 26.40 -38.41
C ASP A 294 -2.45 25.05 -38.50
N LYS A 295 -3.55 24.94 -37.76
CA LYS A 295 -4.49 23.82 -37.83
C LYS A 295 -5.57 23.99 -38.91
N LYS A 296 -5.65 25.12 -39.62
CA LYS A 296 -6.73 25.43 -40.57
C LYS A 296 -6.17 26.12 -41.82
N LEU A 297 -5.93 25.35 -42.88
CA LEU A 297 -5.73 25.95 -44.20
C LEU A 297 -7.06 26.53 -44.72
N GLU A 298 -7.19 27.85 -44.81
CA GLU A 298 -7.91 28.48 -45.93
C GLU A 298 -6.92 28.50 -47.11
N THR A 299 -7.21 27.97 -48.30
CA THR A 299 -8.34 28.33 -49.17
C THR A 299 -8.61 27.29 -50.28
N SER A 300 -9.81 27.41 -50.87
CA SER A 300 -10.40 26.75 -52.05
C SER A 300 -11.37 25.58 -51.77
N ARG A 301 -12.65 25.97 -51.70
CA ARG A 301 -13.94 25.26 -51.88
C ARG A 301 -14.15 23.76 -51.60
N ARG A 302 -13.19 22.90 -51.23
CA ARG A 302 -13.45 21.52 -50.77
C ARG A 302 -12.41 21.04 -49.74
N ARG A 303 -12.84 20.95 -48.47
CA ARG A 303 -12.17 20.38 -47.27
C ARG A 303 -10.92 21.13 -46.76
N THR A 304 -11.10 21.89 -45.67
CA THR A 304 -10.05 22.36 -44.76
C THR A 304 -9.27 21.18 -44.18
N ARG A 305 -7.96 21.09 -44.46
CA ARG A 305 -7.05 20.14 -43.79
C ARG A 305 -6.03 20.93 -42.97
N PRO A 306 -5.64 20.44 -41.77
CA PRO A 306 -4.56 21.06 -41.00
C PRO A 306 -3.23 20.99 -41.77
N CYS A 307 -2.32 21.91 -41.48
CA CYS A 307 -1.00 21.91 -42.10
C CYS A 307 -0.29 20.56 -41.85
N ARG A 308 0.37 20.00 -42.89
CA ARG A 308 1.15 18.74 -42.78
C ARG A 308 2.31 18.81 -41.77
N ASN A 309 2.69 20.01 -41.33
CA ASN A 309 3.71 20.26 -40.32
C ASN A 309 3.12 20.61 -38.94
N ALA A 310 1.79 20.56 -38.76
CA ALA A 310 1.14 20.86 -37.48
C ALA A 310 1.44 19.81 -36.38
N THR A 311 1.95 18.64 -36.76
CA THR A 311 2.37 17.55 -35.84
C THR A 311 3.83 17.16 -36.05
N VAL A 312 4.62 18.03 -36.69
CA VAL A 312 6.03 17.74 -36.99
C VAL A 312 6.89 18.71 -36.23
N ASN A 313 7.55 18.24 -35.18
CA ASN A 313 8.40 19.06 -34.35
C ASN A 313 9.57 19.63 -35.18
N TRP A 314 9.81 20.93 -35.04
CA TRP A 314 10.93 21.65 -35.64
C TRP A 314 12.27 21.02 -35.28
N LEU A 315 12.41 20.52 -34.05
CA LEU A 315 13.66 19.91 -33.58
C LEU A 315 13.99 18.61 -34.33
N ASP A 316 12.99 17.79 -34.62
CA ASP A 316 13.18 16.50 -35.27
C ASP A 316 13.41 16.66 -36.78
N LYS A 317 12.79 17.68 -37.39
CA LYS A 317 12.86 17.93 -38.84
C LYS A 317 13.07 19.42 -39.13
N PRO A 318 14.25 19.99 -38.81
CA PRO A 318 14.50 21.42 -38.94
C PRO A 318 14.36 21.92 -40.38
N LYS A 319 14.71 21.10 -41.37
CA LYS A 319 14.57 21.41 -42.81
C LYS A 319 13.13 21.71 -43.27
N ARG A 320 12.12 21.38 -42.47
CA ARG A 320 10.72 21.69 -42.76
C ARG A 320 10.30 23.11 -42.36
N TYR A 321 11.21 23.86 -41.77
CA TYR A 321 11.02 25.22 -41.29
C TYR A 321 12.18 26.10 -41.74
N THR A 322 11.91 27.39 -41.96
CA THR A 322 12.93 28.39 -42.32
C THR A 322 13.07 29.39 -41.19
N LEU A 323 14.30 29.67 -40.76
CA LEU A 323 14.61 30.68 -39.73
C LEU A 323 14.55 32.09 -40.35
N ARG A 324 13.82 33.01 -39.72
CA ARG A 324 13.59 34.38 -40.19
C ARG A 324 14.05 35.41 -39.15
N GLY A 325 15.33 35.38 -38.78
CA GLY A 325 15.91 36.33 -37.80
C GLY A 325 15.29 36.22 -36.40
N THR A 326 15.66 37.16 -35.52
CA THR A 326 15.11 37.24 -34.16
C THR A 326 14.22 38.47 -33.97
N VAL A 327 13.29 38.38 -33.03
CA VAL A 327 12.37 39.45 -32.66
C VAL A 327 12.53 39.73 -31.16
N PRO A 328 12.81 40.98 -30.74
CA PRO A 328 12.95 41.32 -29.33
C PRO A 328 11.59 41.29 -28.61
N SER A 329 11.62 41.29 -27.28
CA SER A 329 10.40 41.35 -26.45
C SER A 329 9.66 42.66 -26.67
N THR A 330 8.33 42.58 -26.71
CA THR A 330 7.46 43.77 -26.75
C THR A 330 7.38 44.48 -25.39
N VAL A 331 7.91 43.88 -24.32
CA VAL A 331 7.99 44.49 -22.99
C VAL A 331 9.31 45.26 -22.90
N GLU A 332 9.23 46.57 -22.70
CA GLU A 332 10.37 47.51 -22.69
C GLU A 332 11.54 47.04 -21.81
N SER A 333 11.25 46.63 -20.56
CA SER A 333 12.27 46.16 -19.61
C SER A 333 12.96 44.85 -20.01
N LEU A 334 12.40 44.12 -20.99
CA LEU A 334 12.88 42.81 -21.44
C LEU A 334 13.29 42.84 -22.91
N LYS A 335 13.54 44.00 -23.52
CA LYS A 335 13.95 44.13 -24.93
C LYS A 335 15.15 43.25 -25.31
N HIS A 336 16.06 43.00 -24.36
CA HIS A 336 17.21 42.11 -24.52
C HIS A 336 16.84 40.62 -24.68
N ARG A 337 15.60 40.24 -24.40
CA ARG A 337 15.09 38.87 -24.57
C ARG A 337 14.45 38.73 -25.94
N GLU A 338 14.88 37.71 -26.68
CA GLU A 338 14.48 37.53 -28.06
C GLU A 338 13.67 36.25 -28.28
N ALA A 339 12.91 36.22 -29.37
CA ALA A 339 12.28 35.05 -29.93
C ALA A 339 12.84 34.80 -31.34
N GLN A 340 13.06 33.54 -31.68
CA GLN A 340 13.39 33.12 -33.04
C GLN A 340 12.10 33.12 -33.87
N ARG A 341 12.09 33.85 -34.98
CA ARG A 341 10.98 33.76 -35.94
C ARG A 341 11.23 32.62 -36.91
N LEU A 342 10.19 31.82 -37.15
CA LEU A 342 10.19 30.69 -38.05
C LEU A 342 9.07 30.86 -39.07
N GLU A 343 9.30 30.30 -40.25
CA GLU A 343 8.29 30.16 -41.29
C GLU A 343 8.13 28.67 -41.61
N CYS A 344 6.88 28.21 -41.69
CA CYS A 344 6.60 26.82 -42.05
C CYS A 344 6.75 26.62 -43.56
N ASN A 345 7.64 25.72 -44.02
CA ASN A 345 7.85 25.46 -45.45
C ASN A 345 6.69 24.72 -46.15
N ALA A 346 5.56 24.51 -45.45
CA ALA A 346 4.38 23.83 -45.99
C ALA A 346 3.16 24.73 -46.17
N CYS A 347 2.93 25.68 -45.26
CA CYS A 347 1.82 26.62 -45.31
C CYS A 347 2.28 28.09 -45.32
N HIS A 348 3.59 28.33 -45.26
CA HIS A 348 4.22 29.64 -45.17
C HIS A 348 3.78 30.51 -43.99
N ASN A 349 3.03 29.95 -43.03
CA ASN A 349 2.62 30.69 -41.84
C ASN A 349 3.84 30.99 -40.94
N PRO A 350 4.15 32.27 -40.64
CA PRO A 350 5.20 32.64 -39.71
C PRO A 350 4.75 32.49 -38.25
N PHE A 351 5.64 32.06 -37.38
CA PHE A 351 5.41 32.01 -35.93
C PHE A 351 6.72 32.19 -35.15
N ASN A 352 6.61 32.55 -33.87
CA ASN A 352 7.75 32.85 -33.01
C ASN A 352 7.97 31.75 -31.97
N ILE A 353 9.22 31.40 -31.73
CA ILE A 353 9.65 30.52 -30.64
C ILE A 353 10.50 31.36 -29.67
N PRO A 354 10.13 31.43 -28.38
CA PRO A 354 10.94 32.13 -27.40
C PRO A 354 12.34 31.50 -27.30
N LEU A 355 13.41 32.32 -27.43
CA LEU A 355 14.78 31.88 -27.11
C LEU A 355 15.03 32.01 -25.60
N ASN A 356 14.34 32.93 -24.94
CA ASN A 356 14.22 33.00 -23.49
C ASN A 356 12.77 32.68 -23.11
N ALA A 357 12.54 31.74 -22.19
CA ALA A 357 11.19 31.28 -21.84
C ALA A 357 10.30 32.35 -21.19
N GLU A 358 10.92 33.37 -20.60
CA GLU A 358 10.24 34.51 -19.99
C GLU A 358 9.88 35.62 -20.99
N TYR A 359 10.11 35.40 -22.29
CA TYR A 359 9.70 36.32 -23.36
C TYR A 359 8.21 36.69 -23.26
N GLY A 360 7.91 37.99 -23.31
CA GLY A 360 6.54 38.51 -23.21
C GLY A 360 5.94 38.54 -21.81
N GLN A 361 6.64 38.06 -20.77
CA GLN A 361 6.14 38.11 -19.40
C GLN A 361 6.34 39.51 -18.79
N LYS A 362 5.27 40.13 -18.27
CA LYS A 362 5.36 41.36 -17.46
C LYS A 362 5.97 41.04 -16.09
N ARG A 363 6.80 41.95 -15.53
CA ARG A 363 7.48 41.77 -14.22
C ARG A 363 8.22 40.44 -14.08
N ALA A 364 9.06 40.07 -15.06
CA ALA A 364 9.84 38.83 -14.97
C ALA A 364 10.98 38.89 -13.93
N ASP A 365 11.38 40.10 -13.51
CA ASP A 365 12.34 40.37 -12.44
C ASP A 365 12.01 39.65 -11.12
N ILE A 366 10.73 39.41 -10.83
CA ILE A 366 10.31 38.75 -9.59
C ILE A 366 10.42 37.24 -9.66
N ASN A 367 10.58 36.65 -10.85
CA ASN A 367 10.35 35.22 -11.05
C ASN A 367 11.29 34.35 -10.23
N ALA A 368 12.58 34.69 -10.20
CA ALA A 368 13.58 33.97 -9.42
C ALA A 368 13.32 34.07 -7.91
N ILE A 369 12.93 35.25 -7.44
CA ILE A 369 12.59 35.50 -6.03
C ILE A 369 11.35 34.69 -5.66
N LEU A 370 10.29 34.77 -6.47
CA LEU A 370 9.04 34.05 -6.24
C LEU A 370 9.25 32.53 -6.25
N PHE A 371 10.01 32.00 -7.21
CA PHE A 371 10.42 30.59 -7.24
C PHE A 371 11.10 30.21 -5.94
N GLY A 372 12.09 31.01 -5.52
CA GLY A 372 12.82 30.82 -4.27
C GLY A 372 11.89 30.79 -3.05
N MET A 373 10.92 31.70 -2.96
CA MET A 373 9.94 31.73 -1.88
C MET A 373 9.05 30.47 -1.88
N LEU A 374 8.59 30.01 -3.06
CA LEU A 374 7.73 28.82 -3.19
C LEU A 374 8.39 27.53 -2.70
N VAL A 375 9.70 27.38 -2.92
CA VAL A 375 10.47 26.21 -2.46
C VAL A 375 11.14 26.42 -1.09
N ASN A 376 10.84 27.53 -0.40
CA ASN A 376 11.41 27.88 0.92
C ASN A 376 10.37 28.46 1.88
N LYS A 377 9.28 27.73 2.13
CA LYS A 377 8.23 28.05 3.11
C LYS A 377 7.53 29.40 2.91
N GLY A 378 7.55 29.95 1.71
CA GLY A 378 6.76 31.15 1.46
C GLY A 378 5.26 30.86 1.60
N ILE A 379 4.55 31.78 2.24
CA ILE A 379 3.08 31.79 2.32
C ILE A 379 2.56 32.65 1.18
N VAL A 380 1.61 32.14 0.38
CA VAL A 380 1.13 32.81 -0.84
C VAL A 380 0.66 34.26 -0.57
N ASN A 381 -0.12 34.47 0.49
CA ASN A 381 -0.59 35.82 0.86
C ASN A 381 0.58 36.76 1.21
N ARG A 382 1.61 36.26 1.89
CA ARG A 382 2.82 37.04 2.18
C ARG A 382 3.65 37.31 0.93
N MET A 383 3.67 36.40 -0.03
CA MET A 383 4.34 36.63 -1.32
C MET A 383 3.69 37.77 -2.10
N GLU A 384 2.35 37.84 -2.11
CA GLU A 384 1.60 38.95 -2.71
C GLU A 384 2.00 40.29 -2.08
N GLU A 385 2.03 40.37 -0.75
CA GLU A 385 2.44 41.59 -0.03
C GLU A 385 3.89 41.99 -0.33
N ILE A 386 4.84 41.04 -0.29
CA ILE A 386 6.27 41.30 -0.47
C ILE A 386 6.59 41.72 -1.91
N LEU A 387 5.98 41.06 -2.89
CA LEU A 387 6.30 41.26 -4.31
C LEU A 387 5.42 42.32 -4.98
N GLY A 388 4.32 42.72 -4.32
CA GLY A 388 3.34 43.66 -4.84
C GLY A 388 2.64 43.14 -6.09
N VAL A 389 2.28 41.85 -6.11
CA VAL A 389 1.64 41.20 -7.27
C VAL A 389 0.38 40.42 -6.87
N PRO A 390 -0.66 40.41 -7.72
CA PRO A 390 -1.89 39.71 -7.39
C PRO A 390 -1.67 38.20 -7.29
N ILE A 391 -2.35 37.54 -6.36
CA ILE A 391 -2.32 36.07 -6.17
C ILE A 391 -2.55 35.31 -7.48
N THR A 392 -3.42 35.81 -8.36
CA THR A 392 -3.68 35.17 -9.67
C THR A 392 -2.42 35.06 -10.52
N LEU A 393 -1.55 36.07 -10.51
CA LEU A 393 -0.27 36.04 -11.21
C LEU A 393 0.67 34.99 -10.60
N ILE A 394 0.69 34.86 -9.28
CA ILE A 394 1.50 33.85 -8.59
C ILE A 394 1.13 32.44 -9.05
N TYR A 395 -0.17 32.12 -9.15
CA TYR A 395 -0.62 30.83 -9.65
C TYR A 395 -0.23 30.58 -11.12
N HIS A 396 -0.38 31.57 -11.99
CA HIS A 396 0.11 31.48 -13.38
C HIS A 396 1.63 31.27 -13.45
N ARG A 397 2.39 31.87 -12.52
CA ARG A 397 3.84 31.68 -12.42
C ARG A 397 4.21 30.28 -11.94
N ILE A 398 3.45 29.68 -11.03
CA ILE A 398 3.68 28.28 -10.63
C ILE A 398 3.57 27.34 -11.85
N GLU A 399 2.58 27.52 -12.72
CA GLU A 399 2.47 26.70 -13.96
C GLU A 399 3.68 26.89 -14.86
N PHE A 400 4.10 28.14 -15.06
CA PHE A 400 5.28 28.46 -15.85
C PHE A 400 6.54 27.80 -15.26
N PHE A 401 6.80 27.99 -13.96
CA PHE A 401 7.98 27.42 -13.29
C PHE A 401 7.99 25.89 -13.34
N PHE A 402 6.83 25.26 -13.15
CA PHE A 402 6.67 23.82 -13.30
C PHE A 402 7.10 23.35 -14.69
N ASN A 403 6.57 23.98 -15.75
CA ASN A 403 6.91 23.60 -17.13
C ASN A 403 8.41 23.79 -17.41
N GLN A 404 9.00 24.87 -16.91
CA GLN A 404 10.45 25.11 -17.04
C GLN A 404 11.29 24.05 -16.33
N CYS A 405 10.91 23.69 -15.09
CA CYS A 405 11.57 22.61 -14.35
C CYS A 405 11.52 21.28 -15.10
N VAL A 406 10.36 20.93 -15.64
CA VAL A 406 10.15 19.69 -16.40
C VAL A 406 11.01 19.67 -17.68
N GLU A 407 10.98 20.75 -18.46
CA GLU A 407 11.75 20.85 -19.71
C GLU A 407 13.26 20.80 -19.43
N PHE A 408 13.72 21.53 -18.40
CA PHE A 408 15.10 21.57 -17.96
C PHE A 408 15.62 20.19 -17.51
N ASP A 409 14.94 19.54 -16.56
CA ASP A 409 15.37 18.23 -16.06
C ASP A 409 15.36 17.18 -17.17
N ARG A 410 14.31 17.16 -18.01
CA ARG A 410 14.22 16.20 -19.10
C ARG A 410 15.35 16.37 -20.12
N TRP A 411 15.70 17.60 -20.48
CA TRP A 411 16.84 17.83 -21.37
C TRP A 411 18.14 17.30 -20.78
N HIS A 412 18.42 17.59 -19.50
CA HIS A 412 19.62 17.09 -18.83
C HIS A 412 19.64 15.56 -18.75
N ILE A 413 18.52 14.93 -18.38
CA ILE A 413 18.42 13.48 -18.33
C ILE A 413 18.61 12.87 -19.72
N GLN A 414 17.90 13.33 -20.75
CA GLN A 414 17.99 12.75 -22.09
C GLN A 414 19.40 12.82 -22.68
N ASN A 415 20.13 13.92 -22.45
CA ASN A 415 21.49 14.07 -22.97
C ASN A 415 22.53 13.31 -22.13
N ASN A 416 22.31 13.18 -20.82
CA ASN A 416 23.35 12.71 -19.90
C ASN A 416 23.00 11.38 -19.19
N ILE A 417 21.89 10.71 -19.51
CA ILE A 417 21.50 9.43 -18.89
C ILE A 417 22.58 8.35 -19.04
N GLN A 418 23.40 8.46 -20.09
CA GLN A 418 24.51 7.55 -20.34
C GLN A 418 25.60 7.61 -19.28
N ALA A 419 25.65 8.68 -18.47
CA ALA A 419 26.52 8.77 -17.31
C ALA A 419 26.19 7.70 -16.24
N LEU A 420 25.04 7.02 -16.33
CA LEU A 420 24.67 5.91 -15.44
C LEU A 420 25.30 4.57 -15.86
N ARG A 421 25.82 4.45 -17.09
CA ARG A 421 26.46 3.21 -17.56
C ARG A 421 27.61 2.80 -16.64
N GLY A 422 27.63 1.53 -16.27
CA GLY A 422 28.63 0.98 -15.35
C GLY A 422 28.41 1.31 -13.87
N LYS A 423 27.54 2.29 -13.54
CA LYS A 423 27.24 2.65 -12.15
C LYS A 423 26.23 1.69 -11.52
N THR A 424 26.38 1.50 -10.22
CA THR A 424 25.39 0.80 -9.38
C THR A 424 24.55 1.85 -8.66
N LEU A 425 23.24 1.81 -8.87
CA LEU A 425 22.31 2.71 -8.19
C LEU A 425 21.85 2.09 -6.88
N GLU A 426 21.86 2.87 -5.80
CA GLU A 426 21.34 2.47 -4.50
C GLU A 426 20.18 3.38 -4.16
N VAL A 427 18.97 2.95 -4.51
CA VAL A 427 17.79 3.79 -4.43
C VAL A 427 16.91 3.36 -3.26
N SER A 428 16.32 4.34 -2.59
CA SER A 428 15.24 4.12 -1.63
C SER A 428 13.93 4.66 -2.17
N MET A 429 12.83 3.98 -1.84
CA MET A 429 11.49 4.36 -2.25
C MET A 429 10.53 4.25 -1.08
N ASP A 430 9.67 5.24 -0.92
CA ASP A 430 8.66 5.26 0.12
C ASP A 430 7.47 6.12 -0.33
N ARG A 431 6.35 6.03 0.39
CA ARG A 431 5.13 6.80 0.16
C ARG A 431 4.83 7.69 1.36
N GLN A 432 4.57 8.96 1.08
CA GLN A 432 4.15 9.91 2.09
C GLN A 432 2.73 10.39 1.84
N HIS A 433 1.91 10.31 2.88
CA HIS A 433 0.54 10.84 2.88
C HIS A 433 0.50 12.31 3.30
N TYR A 434 -0.37 13.07 2.65
CA TYR A 434 -0.65 14.48 2.92
C TYR A 434 -2.15 14.74 2.87
N LEU A 435 -2.61 15.71 3.66
CA LEU A 435 -4.02 16.12 3.66
C LEU A 435 -4.17 17.47 2.95
N SER A 436 -5.18 17.56 2.08
CA SER A 436 -5.58 18.79 1.41
C SER A 436 -6.99 19.20 1.87
N ASN A 437 -7.14 20.46 2.28
CA ASN A 437 -8.43 21.04 2.65
C ASN A 437 -9.19 21.44 1.38
N TRP A 438 -9.73 20.46 0.68
CA TRP A 438 -10.34 20.70 -0.62
C TRP A 438 -11.59 21.60 -0.50
N SER A 439 -11.65 22.63 -1.33
CA SER A 439 -12.59 23.78 -1.29
C SER A 439 -14.05 23.48 -1.69
N ASP A 440 -14.69 22.52 -1.02
CA ASP A 440 -16.17 22.44 -1.03
C ASP A 440 -16.70 22.94 0.31
N LYS A 441 -17.39 24.09 0.30
CA LYS A 441 -18.01 24.66 1.51
C LYS A 441 -19.07 23.74 2.12
N ARG A 442 -19.64 22.81 1.33
CA ARG A 442 -20.67 21.86 1.77
C ARG A 442 -20.10 20.59 2.41
N ASP A 443 -18.82 20.27 2.16
CA ASP A 443 -18.15 19.10 2.72
C ASP A 443 -16.74 19.50 3.17
N SER A 444 -16.54 19.68 4.46
CA SER A 444 -15.25 20.12 5.01
C SER A 444 -14.22 19.00 5.16
N ARG A 445 -14.54 17.75 4.79
CA ARG A 445 -13.61 16.62 4.92
C ARG A 445 -12.36 16.84 4.06
N PRO A 446 -11.16 16.46 4.53
CA PRO A 446 -9.95 16.58 3.73
C PRO A 446 -9.85 15.48 2.67
N THR A 447 -9.04 15.73 1.65
CA THR A 447 -8.66 14.76 0.63
C THR A 447 -7.24 14.28 0.89
N LYS A 448 -7.03 12.96 0.88
CA LYS A 448 -5.72 12.34 1.07
C LYS A 448 -4.97 12.28 -0.26
N LEU A 449 -3.79 12.90 -0.28
CA LEU A 449 -2.81 12.79 -1.35
C LEU A 449 -1.70 11.85 -0.91
N VAL A 450 -1.20 11.04 -1.83
CA VAL A 450 -0.10 10.11 -1.63
C VAL A 450 0.99 10.44 -2.64
N ASN A 451 2.17 10.76 -2.12
CA ASN A 451 3.36 11.02 -2.91
C ASN A 451 4.32 9.83 -2.81
N THR A 452 4.59 9.17 -3.92
CA THR A 452 5.62 8.14 -4.03
C THR A 452 6.90 8.77 -4.54
N SER A 453 8.01 8.64 -3.81
CA SER A 453 9.30 9.21 -4.22
C SER A 453 10.37 8.12 -4.28
N THR A 454 11.24 8.19 -5.29
CA THR A 454 12.43 7.34 -5.40
C THR A 454 13.68 8.21 -5.44
N VAL A 455 14.63 7.93 -4.54
CA VAL A 455 15.82 8.77 -4.30
C VAL A 455 17.06 7.91 -4.22
N ASP A 456 18.16 8.35 -4.84
CA ASP A 456 19.47 7.72 -4.64
C ASP A 456 20.02 8.03 -3.24
N ASN A 457 20.38 6.98 -2.49
CA ASN A 457 20.85 7.06 -1.12
C ASN A 457 22.22 7.73 -0.98
N LYS A 458 23.06 7.69 -2.03
CA LYS A 458 24.42 8.24 -1.98
C LYS A 458 24.44 9.71 -2.39
N THR A 459 23.92 9.97 -3.58
CA THR A 459 23.97 11.28 -4.25
C THR A 459 22.84 12.21 -3.80
N ARG A 460 21.76 11.66 -3.22
CA ARG A 460 20.48 12.37 -2.92
C ARG A 460 19.74 12.84 -4.17
N PHE A 461 20.08 12.29 -5.33
CA PHE A 461 19.37 12.60 -6.57
C PHE A 461 17.97 11.99 -6.52
N VAL A 462 16.96 12.81 -6.78
CA VAL A 462 15.55 12.38 -6.75
C VAL A 462 15.11 12.07 -8.17
N PHE A 463 14.94 10.79 -8.46
CA PHE A 463 14.57 10.32 -9.80
C PHE A 463 13.14 10.68 -10.17
N ALA A 464 12.22 10.53 -9.21
CA ALA A 464 10.81 10.84 -9.40
C ALA A 464 10.14 11.12 -8.05
N SER A 465 9.13 12.00 -8.06
CA SER A 465 8.22 12.25 -6.94
C SER A 465 6.79 12.36 -7.46
N THR A 466 6.06 11.24 -7.48
CA THR A 466 4.76 11.12 -8.14
C THR A 466 3.63 11.19 -7.12
N VAL A 467 2.83 12.25 -7.21
CA VAL A 467 1.60 12.43 -6.43
C VAL A 467 0.43 11.78 -7.16
N ASN A 468 -0.44 11.07 -6.44
CA ASN A 468 -1.58 10.32 -6.98
C ASN A 468 -2.77 11.21 -7.42
N PHE A 469 -2.51 12.28 -8.16
CA PHE A 469 -3.51 13.27 -8.57
C PHE A 469 -3.38 13.61 -10.05
N ASP A 470 -4.51 13.67 -10.74
CA ASP A 470 -4.56 14.00 -12.16
C ASP A 470 -4.99 15.43 -12.43
N THR A 471 -4.02 16.32 -12.59
CA THR A 471 -4.22 17.75 -12.87
C THR A 471 -4.92 18.06 -14.20
N THR A 472 -5.04 17.07 -15.10
CA THR A 472 -5.61 17.22 -16.45
C THR A 472 -7.03 16.65 -16.57
N SER A 473 -7.47 15.87 -15.58
CA SER A 473 -8.78 15.21 -15.62
C SER A 473 -9.96 16.16 -15.49
N ASP A 474 -11.04 15.89 -16.23
CA ASP A 474 -12.31 16.60 -16.08
C ASP A 474 -13.31 15.71 -15.32
N TRP A 475 -13.54 16.05 -14.05
CA TRP A 475 -14.44 15.30 -13.18
C TRP A 475 -15.89 15.30 -13.69
N GLU A 476 -16.38 16.42 -14.24
CA GLU A 476 -17.78 16.49 -14.67
C GLU A 476 -18.03 15.61 -15.89
N VAL A 477 -17.10 15.64 -16.84
CA VAL A 477 -17.16 14.79 -18.04
C VAL A 477 -17.06 13.31 -17.66
N ILE A 478 -16.09 12.95 -16.81
CA ILE A 478 -15.88 11.56 -16.40
C ILE A 478 -17.06 11.06 -15.56
N LYS A 479 -17.60 11.87 -14.65
CA LYS A 479 -18.79 11.51 -13.85
C LYS A 479 -20.02 11.24 -14.72
N ARG A 480 -20.26 12.07 -15.75
CA ARG A 480 -21.34 11.84 -16.73
C ARG A 480 -21.15 10.51 -17.46
N ASP A 481 -19.92 10.21 -17.89
CA ASP A 481 -19.64 8.95 -18.60
C ASP A 481 -19.74 7.71 -17.70
N ILE A 482 -19.27 7.80 -16.45
CA ILE A 482 -19.40 6.74 -15.43
C ILE A 482 -20.87 6.38 -15.20
N SER A 483 -21.72 7.40 -15.06
CA SER A 483 -23.17 7.21 -14.88
C SER A 483 -23.79 6.54 -16.11
N ARG A 484 -23.47 7.04 -17.33
CA ARG A 484 -23.97 6.47 -18.59
C ARG A 484 -23.60 5.00 -18.78
N CYS A 485 -22.36 4.62 -18.46
CA CYS A 485 -21.88 3.25 -18.69
C CYS A 485 -21.98 2.34 -17.45
N SER A 486 -22.67 2.79 -16.39
CA SER A 486 -22.83 2.10 -15.11
C SER A 486 -21.51 1.54 -14.56
N ASP A 487 -20.42 2.32 -14.65
CA ASP A 487 -19.07 1.80 -14.43
C ASP A 487 -18.86 1.30 -13.00
N LEU A 488 -19.46 1.97 -12.01
CA LEU A 488 -19.39 1.60 -10.59
C LEU A 488 -20.04 0.23 -10.29
N LYS A 489 -20.95 -0.25 -11.13
CA LYS A 489 -21.55 -1.60 -11.00
C LYS A 489 -20.60 -2.70 -11.47
N LYS A 490 -19.53 -2.35 -12.20
CA LYS A 490 -18.56 -3.32 -12.71
C LYS A 490 -17.46 -3.59 -11.68
N PRO A 491 -16.91 -4.83 -11.64
CA PRO A 491 -15.69 -5.11 -10.91
C PRO A 491 -14.56 -4.17 -11.31
N GLU A 492 -13.70 -3.77 -10.37
CA GLU A 492 -12.63 -2.77 -10.60
C GLU A 492 -11.76 -3.05 -11.84
N HIS A 493 -11.38 -4.31 -12.05
CA HIS A 493 -10.55 -4.72 -13.20
C HIS A 493 -11.27 -4.64 -14.56
N LYS A 494 -12.59 -4.38 -14.59
CA LYS A 494 -13.40 -4.17 -15.80
C LYS A 494 -13.90 -2.73 -15.96
N ARG A 495 -13.62 -1.85 -15.00
CA ARG A 495 -14.04 -0.44 -15.07
C ARG A 495 -13.33 0.27 -16.22
N ARG A 496 -14.06 1.16 -16.91
CA ARG A 496 -13.51 2.03 -17.96
C ARG A 496 -12.49 3.00 -17.39
N TYR A 497 -12.76 3.51 -16.19
CA TYR A 497 -11.96 4.48 -15.42
C TYR A 497 -11.33 3.84 -14.18
N GLY A 498 -10.86 2.59 -14.31
CA GLY A 498 -10.33 1.82 -13.19
C GLY A 498 -9.09 2.41 -12.52
N GLN A 499 -8.40 3.36 -13.16
CA GLN A 499 -7.26 4.07 -12.61
C GLN A 499 -7.65 5.11 -11.55
N TYR A 500 -8.90 5.57 -11.53
CA TYR A 500 -9.33 6.66 -10.67
C TYR A 500 -10.08 6.16 -9.43
N VAL A 501 -10.06 6.98 -8.39
CA VAL A 501 -10.92 6.87 -7.21
C VAL A 501 -12.25 7.56 -7.54
N LEU A 502 -13.33 6.78 -7.64
CA LEU A 502 -14.61 7.24 -8.18
C LEU A 502 -15.66 7.47 -7.08
N SER A 503 -15.42 7.01 -5.85
CA SER A 503 -16.32 7.25 -4.72
C SER A 503 -15.58 7.58 -3.42
N HIS A 504 -16.25 8.28 -2.51
CA HIS A 504 -15.68 8.60 -1.18
C HIS A 504 -15.33 7.34 -0.37
N LYS A 505 -16.05 6.23 -0.57
CA LYS A 505 -15.80 4.95 0.11
C LYS A 505 -14.46 4.30 -0.31
N GLU A 506 -13.92 4.70 -1.45
CA GLU A 506 -12.65 4.19 -1.98
C GLU A 506 -11.44 4.98 -1.47
N VAL A 507 -11.65 6.01 -0.65
CA VAL A 507 -10.55 6.77 -0.03
C VAL A 507 -10.17 6.10 1.29
N GLU A 508 -9.00 5.45 1.30
CA GLU A 508 -8.49 4.68 2.44
C GLU A 508 -7.97 5.57 3.59
N THR A 509 -8.33 5.23 4.83
CA THR A 509 -7.71 5.75 6.06
C THR A 509 -6.37 5.05 6.32
N ASP A 510 -5.47 5.68 7.08
CA ASP A 510 -4.12 5.13 7.35
C ASP A 510 -4.11 4.06 8.44
N ASP A 511 -4.96 4.22 9.47
CA ASP A 511 -5.06 3.29 10.61
C ASP A 511 -6.47 2.70 10.72
N VAL A 512 -6.54 1.48 11.23
CA VAL A 512 -7.82 0.82 11.59
C VAL A 512 -8.57 1.62 12.68
N ASP A 513 -7.83 2.43 13.44
CA ASP A 513 -8.33 3.23 14.57
C ASP A 513 -8.45 4.76 14.26
N ASP A 514 -8.01 5.24 13.09
CA ASP A 514 -8.12 6.68 12.72
C ASP A 514 -9.49 6.96 12.08
N VAL A 515 -10.38 7.60 12.83
CA VAL A 515 -11.79 7.89 12.47
C VAL A 515 -11.92 9.09 11.52
N LEU A 516 -10.84 9.55 10.88
CA LEU A 516 -10.89 10.72 10.02
C LEU A 516 -11.66 10.42 8.73
N ALA A 517 -12.87 10.97 8.61
CA ALA A 517 -13.66 10.86 7.40
C ALA A 517 -13.01 11.65 6.24
N LEU A 518 -12.66 10.94 5.16
CA LEU A 518 -12.02 11.51 3.97
C LEU A 518 -13.00 11.69 2.81
N LYS A 519 -12.63 12.51 1.82
CA LYS A 519 -13.41 12.69 0.59
C LYS A 519 -12.55 12.67 -0.68
N ALA A 520 -13.13 12.18 -1.78
CA ALA A 520 -12.62 12.38 -3.12
C ALA A 520 -12.74 13.88 -3.53
N PRO A 521 -11.85 14.40 -4.38
CA PRO A 521 -11.85 15.80 -4.79
C PRO A 521 -13.07 16.15 -5.65
N SER A 522 -13.50 17.42 -5.61
CA SER A 522 -14.66 17.90 -6.39
C SER A 522 -14.31 18.43 -7.78
N LYS A 523 -13.02 18.73 -8.03
CA LYS A 523 -12.48 19.03 -9.36
C LYS A 523 -11.26 18.15 -9.58
N ASN A 524 -11.05 17.71 -10.82
CA ASN A 524 -10.06 16.68 -11.16
C ASN A 524 -10.28 15.38 -10.36
N LEU A 525 -9.38 14.41 -10.52
CA LEU A 525 -9.51 13.07 -9.97
C LEU A 525 -8.25 12.61 -9.23
N LEU A 526 -8.48 11.84 -8.16
CA LEU A 526 -7.44 11.04 -7.55
C LEU A 526 -7.20 9.78 -8.38
N VAL A 527 -5.94 9.44 -8.56
CA VAL A 527 -5.51 8.16 -9.11
C VAL A 527 -5.39 7.16 -7.96
N GLN A 528 -5.84 5.92 -8.18
CA GLN A 528 -5.64 4.86 -7.18
C GLN A 528 -4.15 4.65 -6.94
N GLN A 529 -3.80 4.42 -5.68
CA GLN A 529 -2.40 4.34 -5.25
C GLN A 529 -1.63 3.24 -5.99
N THR A 530 -2.28 2.11 -6.28
CA THR A 530 -1.69 1.00 -7.05
C THR A 530 -1.23 1.44 -8.45
N TYR A 531 -2.10 2.09 -9.23
CA TYR A 531 -1.73 2.52 -10.59
C TYR A 531 -0.75 3.69 -10.57
N SER A 532 -0.87 4.61 -9.62
CA SER A 532 0.10 5.69 -9.42
C SER A 532 1.51 5.15 -9.10
N LEU A 533 1.60 4.13 -8.24
CA LEU A 533 2.86 3.45 -7.94
C LEU A 533 3.41 2.70 -9.15
N MET A 534 2.56 1.97 -9.87
CA MET A 534 3.00 1.22 -11.05
C MET A 534 3.50 2.16 -12.16
N ALA A 535 2.86 3.31 -12.36
CA ALA A 535 3.33 4.33 -13.29
C ALA A 535 4.62 5.01 -12.82
N HIS A 536 4.81 5.19 -11.52
CA HIS A 536 6.10 5.64 -10.94
C HIS A 536 7.23 4.64 -11.24
N LEU A 537 6.99 3.35 -11.04
CA LEU A 537 7.93 2.27 -11.37
C LEU A 537 8.22 2.21 -12.88
N GLU A 538 7.21 2.43 -13.72
CA GLU A 538 7.39 2.50 -15.18
C GLU A 538 8.30 3.68 -15.59
N GLN A 539 8.23 4.83 -14.91
CA GLN A 539 9.16 5.94 -15.13
C GLN A 539 10.60 5.60 -14.72
N MET A 540 10.77 4.79 -13.68
CA MET A 540 12.10 4.39 -13.21
C MET A 540 12.87 3.49 -14.20
N LYS A 541 12.18 2.83 -15.13
CA LYS A 541 12.81 1.90 -16.09
C LYS A 541 13.91 2.54 -16.92
N GLN A 542 13.77 3.81 -17.33
CA GLN A 542 14.80 4.49 -18.13
C GLN A 542 16.16 4.54 -17.41
N TYR A 543 16.16 4.76 -16.09
CA TYR A 543 17.37 4.83 -15.28
C TYR A 543 17.93 3.43 -14.98
N ILE A 544 17.04 2.49 -14.61
CA ILE A 544 17.42 1.11 -14.29
C ILE A 544 18.03 0.40 -15.51
N ASN A 545 17.48 0.67 -16.71
CA ASN A 545 17.96 0.06 -17.94
C ASN A 545 19.35 0.53 -18.34
N GLU A 546 19.71 1.79 -18.07
CA GLU A 546 21.03 2.35 -18.42
C GLU A 546 22.09 2.05 -17.35
N ALA A 547 21.70 1.90 -16.08
CA ALA A 547 22.62 1.49 -15.02
C ALA A 547 23.15 0.07 -15.21
N ARG A 548 24.29 -0.26 -14.56
CA ARG A 548 24.81 -1.63 -14.51
C ARG A 548 23.79 -2.55 -13.82
N TYR A 549 23.36 -2.13 -12.64
CA TYR A 549 22.22 -2.67 -11.91
C TYR A 549 21.77 -1.66 -10.85
N THR A 550 20.54 -1.85 -10.34
CA THR A 550 19.91 -1.00 -9.33
C THR A 550 19.47 -1.83 -8.13
N ARG A 551 19.81 -1.37 -6.94
CA ARG A 551 19.35 -1.88 -5.65
C ARG A 551 18.25 -0.97 -5.13
N LEU A 552 17.05 -1.52 -4.93
CA LEU A 552 15.92 -0.78 -4.41
C LEU A 552 15.64 -1.21 -2.97
N PHE A 553 15.60 -0.25 -2.05
CA PHE A 553 15.14 -0.42 -0.68
C PHE A 553 13.80 0.29 -0.50
N ALA A 554 12.71 -0.47 -0.42
CA ALA A 554 11.36 0.08 -0.25
C ALA A 554 10.79 -0.26 1.13
N ASP A 555 9.89 0.57 1.66
CA ASP A 555 9.22 0.25 2.93
C ASP A 555 8.33 -1.01 2.84
N ALA A 556 7.94 -1.54 3.99
CA ALA A 556 7.15 -2.77 4.11
C ALA A 556 5.68 -2.58 3.72
N ASP A 557 5.43 -2.54 2.40
CA ASP A 557 4.12 -2.27 1.84
C ASP A 557 3.69 -3.34 0.83
N GLU A 558 2.46 -3.87 0.96
CA GLU A 558 1.93 -4.87 0.03
C GLU A 558 1.77 -4.34 -1.41
N GLY A 559 1.49 -3.05 -1.54
CA GLY A 559 1.43 -2.33 -2.81
C GLY A 559 2.79 -2.25 -3.49
N PHE A 560 3.88 -2.02 -2.74
CA PHE A 560 5.24 -2.10 -3.28
C PHE A 560 5.58 -3.50 -3.78
N GLU A 561 5.29 -4.54 -3.00
CA GLU A 561 5.54 -5.92 -3.42
C GLU A 561 4.80 -6.25 -4.73
N LEU A 562 3.52 -5.88 -4.80
CA LEU A 562 2.69 -6.08 -5.99
C LEU A 562 3.20 -5.28 -7.19
N GLY A 563 3.40 -3.97 -7.03
CA GLY A 563 3.79 -3.07 -8.11
C GLY A 563 5.15 -3.44 -8.70
N ILE A 564 6.12 -3.75 -7.84
CA ILE A 564 7.47 -4.18 -8.26
C ILE A 564 7.39 -5.51 -9.02
N GLY A 565 6.75 -6.53 -8.45
CA GLY A 565 6.65 -7.85 -9.06
C GLY A 565 5.91 -7.86 -10.41
N LEU A 566 4.99 -6.91 -10.63
CA LEU A 566 4.29 -6.82 -11.91
C LEU A 566 5.02 -5.91 -12.92
N VAL A 567 5.50 -4.73 -12.53
CA VAL A 567 6.04 -3.76 -13.50
C VAL A 567 7.50 -4.06 -13.89
N MET A 568 8.31 -4.58 -12.97
CA MET A 568 9.77 -4.74 -13.13
C MET A 568 10.20 -6.14 -13.62
N LYS A 569 9.29 -6.91 -14.22
CA LYS A 569 9.56 -8.29 -14.68
C LYS A 569 10.84 -8.42 -15.49
N GLU A 570 11.00 -7.59 -16.52
CA GLU A 570 12.13 -7.66 -17.45
C GLU A 570 13.44 -7.30 -16.75
N GLN A 571 13.45 -6.23 -15.95
CA GLN A 571 14.63 -5.77 -15.21
C GLN A 571 15.08 -6.78 -14.14
N ILE A 572 14.13 -7.48 -13.52
CA ILE A 572 14.41 -8.58 -12.59
C ILE A 572 14.98 -9.79 -13.34
N ALA A 573 14.35 -10.21 -14.44
CA ALA A 573 14.80 -11.36 -15.23
C ALA A 573 16.19 -11.17 -15.85
N THR A 574 16.56 -9.93 -16.16
CA THR A 574 17.87 -9.53 -16.70
C THR A 574 18.90 -9.19 -15.63
N ASN A 575 18.61 -9.43 -14.34
CA ASN A 575 19.51 -9.17 -13.22
C ASN A 575 19.97 -7.69 -13.10
N LYS A 576 19.19 -6.75 -13.64
CA LYS A 576 19.43 -5.30 -13.53
C LYS A 576 18.76 -4.67 -12.33
N PHE A 577 17.85 -5.37 -11.66
CA PHE A 577 17.05 -4.81 -10.56
C PHE A 577 16.89 -5.77 -9.39
N TYR A 578 17.29 -5.31 -8.21
CA TYR A 578 17.28 -6.07 -6.96
C TYR A 578 16.44 -5.35 -5.91
N PRO A 579 15.13 -5.65 -5.84
CA PRO A 579 14.24 -5.05 -4.88
C PRO A 579 14.26 -5.79 -3.53
N VAL A 580 14.33 -4.99 -2.47
CA VAL A 580 14.32 -5.42 -1.07
C VAL A 580 13.30 -4.57 -0.32
N LEU A 581 12.32 -5.22 0.30
CA LEU A 581 11.43 -4.54 1.23
C LEU A 581 12.09 -4.48 2.61
N VAL A 582 11.89 -3.37 3.30
CA VAL A 582 12.54 -3.05 4.57
C VAL A 582 11.45 -2.76 5.59
N LYS A 583 11.53 -3.38 6.76
CA LYS A 583 10.61 -3.17 7.88
C LYS A 583 11.40 -2.83 9.13
N ALA A 584 11.05 -1.73 9.78
CA ALA A 584 11.55 -1.44 11.12
C ALA A 584 10.68 -2.15 12.16
N GLU A 585 11.27 -2.90 13.08
CA GLU A 585 10.54 -3.39 14.25
C GLU A 585 10.31 -2.22 15.23
N ARG A 586 9.07 -1.76 15.33
CA ARG A 586 8.63 -0.78 16.35
C ARG A 586 8.24 -1.45 17.67
N ASN A 587 7.95 -2.75 17.64
CA ASN A 587 7.53 -3.48 18.83
C ASN A 587 8.77 -3.91 19.64
N ASN A 588 8.73 -3.59 20.93
CA ASN A 588 9.64 -4.03 22.00
C ASN A 588 10.91 -3.21 22.26
N ALA A 589 10.79 -1.87 22.26
CA ALA A 589 11.76 -1.01 22.95
C ALA A 589 11.92 -1.35 24.45
N SER A 590 10.96 -2.06 25.07
CA SER A 590 11.02 -2.51 26.47
C SER A 590 11.62 -3.90 26.69
N GLN A 591 11.63 -4.81 25.71
CA GLN A 591 12.23 -6.16 25.86
C GLN A 591 13.63 -6.31 25.21
N MET A 592 14.04 -5.41 24.33
CA MET A 592 15.36 -5.47 23.68
C MET A 592 16.36 -4.50 24.33
N GLN A 593 16.83 -4.85 25.54
CA GLN A 593 17.87 -4.05 26.21
C GLN A 593 19.27 -4.22 25.61
N ASP A 594 19.55 -5.27 24.81
CA ASP A 594 20.87 -5.42 24.18
C ASP A 594 20.81 -5.92 22.71
N LYS A 595 20.86 -4.95 21.78
CA LYS A 595 20.74 -5.15 20.31
C LYS A 595 21.90 -5.93 19.72
N ARG A 596 23.07 -5.81 20.34
CA ARG A 596 24.25 -6.59 19.95
C ARG A 596 24.04 -8.03 20.35
N ALA A 597 23.67 -8.31 21.61
CA ALA A 597 23.45 -9.68 22.07
C ALA A 597 22.47 -10.50 21.20
N TRP A 598 21.39 -9.89 20.70
CA TRP A 598 20.46 -10.57 19.80
C TRP A 598 21.05 -10.82 18.40
N SER A 599 21.73 -9.83 17.81
CA SER A 599 22.47 -9.99 16.55
C SER A 599 23.56 -11.06 16.67
N GLU A 600 24.24 -11.09 17.82
CA GLU A 600 25.26 -12.07 18.18
C GLU A 600 24.65 -13.47 18.29
N GLN A 601 23.49 -13.62 18.94
CA GLN A 601 22.75 -14.89 18.99
C GLN A 601 22.31 -15.36 17.62
N VAL A 602 21.85 -14.45 16.75
CA VAL A 602 21.47 -14.78 15.36
C VAL A 602 22.70 -15.27 14.59
N LEU A 603 23.83 -14.56 14.63
CA LEU A 603 25.07 -14.98 13.97
C LEU A 603 25.63 -16.30 14.52
N LEU A 604 25.60 -16.49 15.85
CA LEU A 604 26.02 -17.74 16.51
C LEU A 604 25.19 -18.94 16.07
N LYS A 605 23.87 -18.78 15.88
CA LYS A 605 23.00 -19.84 15.33
C LYS A 605 23.44 -20.32 13.94
N HIS A 606 24.16 -19.50 13.18
CA HIS A 606 24.71 -19.85 11.88
C HIS A 606 26.19 -20.26 11.91
N GLY A 607 26.76 -20.53 13.10
CA GLY A 607 28.13 -21.03 13.25
C GLY A 607 29.21 -19.96 13.10
N ILE A 608 28.85 -18.68 13.13
CA ILE A 608 29.79 -17.57 13.02
C ILE A 608 30.20 -17.13 14.44
N THR A 609 31.46 -17.40 14.82
CA THR A 609 31.97 -17.08 16.17
C THR A 609 32.35 -15.61 16.33
N MET A 610 32.08 -15.10 17.54
CA MET A 610 32.05 -13.68 17.89
C MET A 610 33.36 -13.10 18.47
N SER A 611 34.48 -13.82 18.36
CA SER A 611 35.79 -13.37 18.87
C SER A 611 36.28 -12.06 18.24
N ASP A 612 35.82 -11.73 17.02
CA ASP A 612 36.26 -10.56 16.27
C ASP A 612 35.42 -9.28 16.49
N ILE A 613 34.11 -9.38 16.74
CA ILE A 613 33.22 -8.21 16.80
C ILE A 613 33.27 -7.48 18.16
N LYS A 614 33.56 -8.19 19.26
CA LYS A 614 33.65 -7.59 20.61
C LYS A 614 34.86 -6.67 20.82
N LYS A 615 35.89 -6.75 19.96
CA LYS A 615 37.13 -5.95 20.08
C LYS A 615 37.40 -4.98 18.94
N ALA A 616 36.63 -4.99 17.86
CA ALA A 616 37.13 -4.41 16.62
C ALA A 616 36.41 -3.14 16.15
N LYS A 617 37.23 -2.13 15.88
CA LYS A 617 37.19 -1.39 14.62
C LYS A 617 37.33 -2.40 13.45
N LEU A 618 36.31 -3.21 13.19
CA LEU A 618 36.33 -4.15 12.05
C LEU A 618 36.30 -3.35 10.76
N ASP A 619 37.18 -3.71 9.84
CA ASP A 619 37.19 -3.16 8.49
C ASP A 619 35.92 -3.59 7.73
N ARG A 620 35.46 -2.74 6.81
CA ARG A 620 34.22 -2.93 6.03
C ARG A 620 34.23 -4.23 5.24
N GLU A 621 35.41 -4.67 4.79
CA GLU A 621 35.58 -5.93 4.05
C GLU A 621 35.24 -7.16 4.90
N LYS A 622 35.70 -7.20 6.16
CA LYS A 622 35.39 -8.31 7.06
C LYS A 622 33.91 -8.38 7.42
N LEU A 623 33.26 -7.22 7.61
CA LEU A 623 31.81 -7.15 7.82
C LEU A 623 31.04 -7.64 6.59
N ALA A 624 31.51 -7.32 5.39
CA ALA A 624 30.92 -7.81 4.15
C ALA A 624 31.05 -9.34 4.02
N GLN A 625 32.21 -9.92 4.38
CA GLN A 625 32.42 -11.37 4.38
C GLN A 625 31.50 -12.10 5.37
N ILE A 626 31.36 -11.57 6.60
CA ILE A 626 30.46 -12.16 7.61
C ILE A 626 29.00 -12.04 7.16
N SER A 627 28.60 -10.87 6.66
CA SER A 627 27.28 -10.66 6.04
C SER A 627 27.03 -11.69 4.95
N GLN A 628 28.01 -11.89 4.07
CA GLN A 628 27.94 -12.82 2.96
C GLN A 628 27.68 -14.26 3.44
N GLN A 629 28.42 -14.72 4.43
CA GLN A 629 28.25 -16.05 5.01
C GLN A 629 26.86 -16.22 5.65
N TYR A 630 26.40 -15.22 6.41
CA TYR A 630 25.07 -15.24 7.03
C TYR A 630 23.95 -15.35 5.99
N TRP A 631 23.97 -14.49 4.97
CA TRP A 631 22.95 -14.51 3.92
C TRP A 631 23.02 -15.78 3.09
N ALA A 632 24.21 -16.30 2.78
CA ALA A 632 24.37 -17.57 2.07
C ALA A 632 23.76 -18.74 2.86
N ALA A 633 23.98 -18.79 4.18
CA ALA A 633 23.40 -19.82 5.04
C ALA A 633 21.87 -19.74 5.11
N GLU A 634 21.32 -18.54 5.28
CA GLU A 634 19.86 -18.31 5.28
C GLU A 634 19.22 -18.62 3.91
N MET A 635 19.87 -18.24 2.82
CA MET A 635 19.40 -18.53 1.47
C MET A 635 19.45 -20.04 1.16
N HIS A 636 20.50 -20.74 1.59
CA HIS A 636 20.63 -22.19 1.41
C HIS A 636 19.55 -22.96 2.18
N LYS A 637 19.31 -22.59 3.45
CA LYS A 637 18.25 -23.19 4.28
C LYS A 637 16.88 -23.06 3.60
N ARG A 638 16.58 -21.89 3.04
CA ARG A 638 15.30 -21.61 2.34
C ARG A 638 15.15 -22.35 1.01
N ALA A 639 16.24 -22.62 0.30
CA ALA A 639 16.18 -23.42 -0.92
C ALA A 639 15.75 -24.88 -0.62
N ILE A 640 16.14 -25.41 0.54
CA ILE A 640 15.83 -26.77 0.99
C ILE A 640 14.39 -26.88 1.52
N GLU A 641 13.88 -25.85 2.21
CA GLU A 641 12.50 -25.82 2.79
C GLU A 641 11.40 -25.48 1.75
N SER A 642 11.68 -25.66 0.46
CA SER A 642 10.86 -25.19 -0.67
C SER A 642 9.52 -25.94 -0.84
N GLY A 643 8.54 -25.58 0.00
CA GLY A 643 7.14 -25.99 -0.11
C GLY A 643 6.13 -24.96 0.42
N SER A 644 6.57 -24.03 1.27
CA SER A 644 5.76 -22.91 1.74
C SER A 644 6.30 -21.60 1.16
N ALA A 645 5.75 -21.14 0.06
CA ALA A 645 6.10 -19.88 -0.60
C ALA A 645 5.59 -18.63 0.16
N LYS A 646 5.78 -18.61 1.49
CA LYS A 646 5.71 -17.41 2.30
C LYS A 646 7.11 -16.83 2.36
N SER A 647 7.32 -15.73 1.65
CA SER A 647 8.52 -14.91 1.77
C SER A 647 8.60 -14.33 3.20
N GLU A 648 9.33 -15.00 4.07
CA GLU A 648 9.51 -14.56 5.46
C GLU A 648 10.59 -13.48 5.54
N TRP A 649 10.30 -12.48 6.37
CA TRP A 649 11.18 -11.38 6.73
C TRP A 649 12.46 -11.92 7.36
N LEU A 650 13.62 -11.49 6.85
CA LEU A 650 14.92 -11.82 7.40
C LEU A 650 15.38 -10.72 8.34
N VAL A 651 16.10 -11.10 9.39
CA VAL A 651 16.73 -10.16 10.29
C VAL A 651 18.04 -9.65 9.67
N HIS A 652 18.25 -8.33 9.68
CA HIS A 652 19.52 -7.78 9.26
C HIS A 652 20.62 -8.04 10.33
N PRO A 653 21.77 -8.64 9.97
CA PRO A 653 22.78 -9.11 10.92
C PRO A 653 23.56 -7.98 11.63
N PHE A 654 23.44 -6.74 11.15
CA PHE A 654 24.12 -5.56 11.71
C PHE A 654 23.18 -4.35 11.84
N PRO A 655 22.54 -4.11 12.99
CA PRO A 655 21.64 -2.97 13.15
C PRO A 655 22.41 -1.63 13.14
N LYS A 656 22.07 -0.72 12.23
CA LYS A 656 22.64 0.64 12.14
C LYS A 656 21.95 1.69 13.02
N SER A 657 20.77 1.38 13.57
CA SER A 657 19.91 2.32 14.28
C SER A 657 19.40 1.75 15.61
N ARG A 658 18.57 2.52 16.33
CA ARG A 658 17.92 2.05 17.57
C ARG A 658 16.89 0.93 17.34
N HIS A 659 16.53 0.58 16.12
CA HIS A 659 15.59 -0.51 15.83
C HIS A 659 16.29 -1.60 15.00
N SER A 660 15.95 -2.86 15.28
CA SER A 660 16.23 -3.99 14.38
C SER A 660 15.52 -3.74 13.05
N VAL A 661 16.24 -4.04 11.96
CA VAL A 661 15.72 -3.92 10.60
C VAL A 661 15.50 -5.32 10.08
N GLN A 662 14.29 -5.57 9.60
CA GLN A 662 13.98 -6.77 8.84
C GLN A 662 14.00 -6.44 7.35
N VAL A 663 14.48 -7.37 6.54
CA VAL A 663 14.58 -7.25 5.09
C VAL A 663 13.88 -8.42 4.42
N LYS A 664 13.20 -8.15 3.33
CA LYS A 664 12.55 -9.16 2.49
C LYS A 664 13.01 -8.92 1.05
N PRO A 665 14.10 -9.57 0.62
CA PRO A 665 14.46 -9.62 -0.79
C PRO A 665 13.30 -10.24 -1.58
N LEU A 666 12.96 -9.69 -2.76
CA LEU A 666 11.92 -10.30 -3.60
C LEU A 666 12.49 -11.29 -4.63
N VAL A 667 13.83 -11.36 -4.76
CA VAL A 667 14.55 -12.18 -5.73
C VAL A 667 15.66 -12.98 -5.05
N GLY A 668 16.01 -14.15 -5.59
CA GLY A 668 17.19 -14.93 -5.18
C GLY A 668 16.93 -16.23 -4.40
N PHE A 669 15.71 -16.78 -4.39
CA PHE A 669 15.37 -17.96 -3.58
C PHE A 669 15.22 -19.28 -4.36
N HIS A 670 15.36 -19.29 -5.69
CA HIS A 670 15.25 -20.49 -6.53
C HIS A 670 16.41 -20.58 -7.53
N GLY A 671 16.89 -21.81 -7.76
CA GLY A 671 18.18 -22.13 -8.37
C GLY A 671 18.40 -21.69 -9.83
N ALA A 672 19.68 -21.86 -10.22
CA ALA A 672 20.33 -21.61 -11.52
C ALA A 672 20.89 -20.20 -11.81
N VAL A 673 20.65 -19.18 -10.97
CA VAL A 673 21.34 -17.90 -11.11
C VAL A 673 22.17 -17.64 -9.86
N SER A 674 23.49 -17.50 -10.03
CA SER A 674 24.51 -17.23 -8.99
C SER A 674 24.39 -15.82 -8.37
N VAL A 675 23.17 -15.35 -8.11
CA VAL A 675 22.91 -14.04 -7.49
C VAL A 675 23.21 -14.05 -5.99
N SER A 676 23.37 -15.22 -5.36
CA SER A 676 23.56 -15.33 -3.90
C SER A 676 24.73 -14.50 -3.39
N GLN A 677 25.89 -14.53 -4.07
CA GLN A 677 27.07 -13.74 -3.69
C GLN A 677 26.80 -12.23 -3.82
N LEU A 678 26.28 -11.77 -4.97
CA LEU A 678 25.97 -10.37 -5.18
C LEU A 678 24.91 -9.88 -4.19
N LEU A 679 23.79 -10.58 -4.01
CA LEU A 679 22.73 -10.27 -3.04
C LEU A 679 23.26 -10.18 -1.60
N SER A 680 24.20 -11.03 -1.23
CA SER A 680 24.74 -11.10 0.13
C SER A 680 25.68 -9.94 0.48
N GLU A 681 26.49 -9.48 -0.47
CA GLU A 681 27.27 -8.23 -0.36
C GLU A 681 26.33 -7.01 -0.38
N ASN A 682 25.21 -7.12 -1.12
CA ASN A 682 24.26 -6.05 -1.35
C ASN A 682 23.37 -5.68 -0.16
N LEU A 683 23.27 -6.56 0.85
CA LEU A 683 22.39 -6.37 2.00
C LEU A 683 23.11 -5.79 3.23
N LEU A 684 24.40 -5.43 3.17
CA LEU A 684 25.10 -4.83 4.31
C LEU A 684 24.67 -3.37 4.59
N ASP A 685 24.36 -2.62 3.52
CA ASP A 685 24.10 -1.18 3.58
C ASP A 685 22.62 -0.82 3.31
N VAL A 686 21.68 -1.64 3.80
CA VAL A 686 20.24 -1.36 3.64
C VAL A 686 19.85 -0.05 4.32
N SER A 687 19.22 0.85 3.55
CA SER A 687 18.78 2.15 4.07
C SER A 687 17.65 2.77 3.24
N THR A 688 16.67 3.34 3.93
CA THR A 688 15.63 4.23 3.38
C THR A 688 15.98 5.71 3.51
N TYR A 689 17.19 6.03 3.98
CA TYR A 689 17.56 7.39 4.39
C TYR A 689 17.49 8.41 3.25
N GLY A 690 17.66 8.00 1.99
CA GLY A 690 17.47 8.84 0.79
C GLY A 690 16.10 9.49 0.76
N VAL A 691 15.07 8.66 0.69
CA VAL A 691 13.68 9.10 0.60
C VAL A 691 13.20 9.76 1.90
N ASP A 692 13.61 9.26 3.06
CA ASP A 692 13.29 9.88 4.36
C ASP A 692 13.77 11.34 4.43
N ASN A 693 15.00 11.59 3.99
CA ASN A 693 15.58 12.93 3.96
C ASN A 693 14.81 13.84 3.00
N TYR A 694 14.45 13.34 1.82
CA TYR A 694 13.68 14.07 0.83
C TYR A 694 12.27 14.44 1.33
N PHE A 695 11.57 13.52 2.00
CA PHE A 695 10.28 13.82 2.62
C PHE A 695 10.40 14.81 3.77
N GLN A 696 11.45 14.74 4.58
CA GLN A 696 11.74 15.77 5.58
C GLN A 696 11.99 17.14 4.93
N MET A 697 12.67 17.17 3.79
CA MET A 697 12.90 18.39 3.03
C MET A 697 11.59 18.97 2.50
N ILE A 698 10.72 18.15 1.88
CA ILE A 698 9.38 18.58 1.44
C ILE A 698 8.63 19.25 2.59
N ARG A 699 8.53 18.58 3.75
CA ARG A 699 7.85 19.10 4.94
C ARG A 699 8.45 20.41 5.46
N ARG A 700 9.77 20.56 5.37
CA ARG A 700 10.47 21.76 5.88
C ARG A 700 10.53 22.91 4.88
N ARG A 701 10.19 22.68 3.62
CA ARG A 701 10.30 23.68 2.55
C ARG A 701 8.98 24.06 1.92
N ILE A 702 7.95 23.22 2.03
CA ILE A 702 6.65 23.46 1.42
C ILE A 702 5.57 23.42 2.51
N ASN A 703 4.98 24.57 2.82
CA ASN A 703 3.98 24.73 3.89
C ASN A 703 2.76 23.83 3.69
N MET A 704 2.35 23.60 2.44
CA MET A 704 1.21 22.74 2.08
C MET A 704 1.36 21.27 2.53
N PHE A 705 2.59 20.85 2.79
CA PHE A 705 2.94 19.46 3.14
C PHE A 705 3.45 19.33 4.57
N GLU A 706 3.28 20.37 5.39
CA GLU A 706 3.49 20.28 6.82
C GLU A 706 2.48 19.36 7.49
N ARG A 707 2.85 18.85 8.68
CA ARG A 707 1.92 18.05 9.48
C ARG A 707 0.78 18.96 9.96
N PRO A 708 -0.49 18.54 9.82
CA PRO A 708 -1.61 19.25 10.42
C PRO A 708 -1.40 19.43 11.91
N ILE A 709 -1.81 20.58 12.46
CA ILE A 709 -1.95 20.74 13.90
C ILE A 709 -3.18 19.92 14.30
N THR A 710 -3.01 18.94 15.18
CA THR A 710 -4.11 18.12 15.69
C THR A 710 -4.79 18.84 16.84
N SER A 711 -6.09 19.13 16.73
CA SER A 711 -6.92 19.52 17.88
C SER A 711 -7.18 18.32 18.78
N ALA A 712 -7.37 18.55 20.08
CA ALA A 712 -7.61 17.50 21.09
C ALA A 712 -8.84 16.61 20.77
N THR A 713 -9.79 17.10 19.98
CA THR A 713 -10.88 16.30 19.42
C THR A 713 -10.43 15.71 18.08
N ASN A 714 -10.14 14.40 18.07
CA ASN A 714 -9.65 13.62 16.92
C ASN A 714 -10.56 13.62 15.66
N SER A 715 -11.70 14.32 15.68
CA SER A 715 -12.71 14.26 14.61
C SER A 715 -12.49 15.25 13.45
N LYS A 716 -11.72 16.32 13.63
CA LYS A 716 -11.48 17.35 12.58
C LYS A 716 -10.03 17.84 12.57
N ARG A 717 -9.16 17.23 11.76
CA ARG A 717 -7.81 17.76 11.49
C ARG A 717 -7.88 18.93 10.52
N TRP A 718 -7.87 20.16 11.04
CA TRP A 718 -7.77 21.36 10.21
C TRP A 718 -6.30 21.79 10.08
N ASN A 719 -5.78 21.83 8.86
CA ASN A 719 -4.45 22.38 8.58
C ASN A 719 -4.58 23.76 7.93
N GLY A 720 -4.28 24.84 8.67
CA GLY A 720 -4.37 26.21 8.16
C GLY A 720 -3.48 26.50 6.93
N TYR A 721 -2.46 25.67 6.69
CA TYR A 721 -1.54 25.80 5.56
C TYR A 721 -1.76 24.76 4.44
N ALA A 722 -2.71 23.84 4.60
CA ALA A 722 -2.97 22.83 3.57
C ALA A 722 -3.43 23.47 2.26
N SER A 723 -3.04 22.85 1.15
CA SER A 723 -3.47 23.31 -0.17
C SER A 723 -4.99 23.19 -0.32
N TYR A 724 -5.64 24.26 -0.79
CA TYR A 724 -7.03 24.26 -1.26
C TYR A 724 -7.19 23.76 -2.71
N ASN A 725 -6.06 23.64 -3.44
CA ASN A 725 -5.98 23.08 -4.79
C ASN A 725 -4.68 22.25 -4.97
N PRO A 726 -4.75 20.92 -4.78
CA PRO A 726 -3.70 19.93 -5.04
C PRO A 726 -2.94 20.05 -6.36
N LYS A 727 -3.50 20.66 -7.41
CA LYS A 727 -2.75 20.95 -8.65
C LYS A 727 -1.44 21.68 -8.34
N TRP A 728 -1.49 22.71 -7.49
CA TRP A 728 -0.32 23.49 -7.11
C TRP A 728 0.64 22.69 -6.25
N ALA A 729 0.10 21.80 -5.42
CA ALA A 729 0.89 20.94 -4.56
C ALA A 729 1.76 19.97 -5.39
N VAL A 730 1.18 19.38 -6.45
CA VAL A 730 1.89 18.54 -7.44
C VAL A 730 3.01 19.34 -8.11
N MET A 731 2.69 20.54 -8.59
CA MET A 731 3.64 21.38 -9.33
C MET A 731 4.82 21.83 -8.45
N ILE A 732 4.56 22.24 -7.21
CA ILE A 732 5.60 22.71 -6.28
C ILE A 732 6.50 21.56 -5.82
N ILE A 733 5.98 20.33 -5.64
CA ILE A 733 6.83 19.15 -5.36
C ILE A 733 7.83 18.93 -6.50
N GLU A 734 7.36 19.02 -7.74
CA GLU A 734 8.22 18.83 -8.90
C GLU A 734 9.26 19.95 -9.04
N MET A 735 8.86 21.21 -8.80
CA MET A 735 9.80 22.32 -8.72
C MET A 735 10.87 22.08 -7.65
N LEU A 736 10.47 21.60 -6.47
CA LEU A 736 11.41 21.27 -5.39
C LEU A 736 12.33 20.11 -5.76
N ARG A 737 11.84 19.11 -6.52
CA ARG A 737 12.66 18.00 -7.03
C ARG A 737 13.79 18.51 -7.91
N VAL A 738 13.48 19.34 -8.90
CA VAL A 738 14.46 19.91 -9.81
C VAL A 738 15.40 20.86 -9.07
N TYR A 739 14.87 21.70 -8.19
CA TYR A 739 15.66 22.58 -7.32
C TYR A 739 16.65 21.80 -6.44
N ASN A 740 16.22 20.67 -5.86
CA ASN A 740 17.10 19.78 -5.11
C ASN A 740 18.22 19.21 -5.98
N ASN A 741 17.87 18.72 -7.17
CA ASN A 741 18.81 18.01 -8.02
C ASN A 741 19.90 18.92 -8.60
N TYR A 742 19.57 20.14 -9.01
CA TYR A 742 20.48 21.00 -9.79
C TYR A 742 20.94 22.29 -9.09
N VAL A 743 20.28 22.73 -8.02
CA VAL A 743 20.58 24.01 -7.36
C VAL A 743 21.11 23.81 -5.93
N LEU A 744 20.47 22.95 -5.14
CA LEU A 744 20.93 22.68 -3.77
C LEU A 744 22.25 21.91 -3.76
N THR A 745 23.15 22.35 -2.89
CA THR A 745 24.45 21.71 -2.67
C THR A 745 24.54 21.10 -1.29
N ASP A 746 25.56 20.27 -1.07
CA ASP A 746 25.90 19.69 0.22
C ASP A 746 26.75 20.59 1.12
N GLU A 747 26.85 21.88 0.80
CA GLU A 747 27.66 22.88 1.52
C GLU A 747 27.45 22.83 3.04
N LYS A 748 26.19 22.80 3.48
CA LYS A 748 25.85 22.68 4.91
C LYS A 748 26.41 21.41 5.54
N SER A 749 26.36 20.28 4.82
CA SER A 749 26.91 19.02 5.31
C SER A 749 28.44 19.03 5.34
N LEU A 750 29.09 19.64 4.36
CA LEU A 750 30.55 19.76 4.31
C LEU A 750 31.06 20.64 5.45
N ARG A 751 30.41 21.80 5.66
CA ARG A 751 30.69 22.70 6.77
C ARG A 751 30.54 22.02 8.13
N ASN A 752 29.46 21.27 8.33
CA ASN A 752 29.23 20.52 9.57
C ASN A 752 30.27 19.43 9.82
N LYS A 753 30.90 18.89 8.76
CA LYS A 753 31.97 17.88 8.84
C LYS A 753 33.38 18.50 8.88
N GLY A 754 33.50 19.83 8.78
CA GLY A 754 34.80 20.52 8.70
C GLY A 754 35.58 20.25 7.40
N LEU A 755 34.93 19.74 6.36
CA LEU A 755 35.58 19.41 5.09
C LEU A 755 35.64 20.63 4.17
N ARG A 756 36.83 20.94 3.62
CA ARG A 756 37.07 22.02 2.65
C ARG A 756 36.99 21.50 1.20
N GLN A 757 35.89 20.86 0.85
CA GLN A 757 35.63 20.40 -0.52
C GLN A 757 34.66 21.36 -1.21
N GLU A 758 34.73 21.46 -2.54
CA GLU A 758 33.78 22.25 -3.31
C GLU A 758 32.36 21.66 -3.19
N PRO A 759 31.34 22.44 -2.81
CA PRO A 759 29.98 21.94 -2.70
C PRO A 759 29.42 21.48 -4.04
N THR A 760 28.84 20.28 -4.07
CA THR A 760 28.28 19.68 -5.28
C THR A 760 26.79 19.40 -5.15
N THR A 761 26.10 19.52 -6.28
CA THR A 761 24.67 19.19 -6.37
C THR A 761 24.46 17.67 -6.53
N PRO A 762 23.28 17.14 -6.19
CA PRO A 762 22.95 15.74 -6.44
C PRO A 762 23.13 15.31 -7.90
N ALA A 763 22.77 16.16 -8.87
CA ALA A 763 22.94 15.88 -10.29
C ALA A 763 24.42 15.78 -10.68
N GLN A 764 25.28 16.64 -10.12
CA GLN A 764 26.74 16.55 -10.33
C GLN A 764 27.32 15.26 -9.75
N LYS A 765 26.92 14.90 -8.51
CA LYS A 765 27.36 13.65 -7.87
C LYS A 765 26.97 12.41 -8.67
N LEU A 766 25.80 12.45 -9.31
CA LEU A 766 25.33 11.36 -10.17
C LEU A 766 25.97 11.39 -11.58
N GLY A 767 26.54 12.53 -11.98
CA GLY A 767 27.14 12.75 -13.31
C GLY A 767 26.13 13.16 -14.40
N ILE A 768 24.92 13.55 -14.01
CA ILE A 768 23.87 14.06 -14.92
C ILE A 768 24.11 15.55 -15.24
N ALA A 769 24.81 16.26 -14.37
CA ALA A 769 25.20 17.65 -14.54
C ALA A 769 26.72 17.79 -14.38
N ASP A 770 27.30 18.73 -15.13
CA ASP A 770 28.71 19.12 -15.08
C ASP A 770 28.96 20.24 -14.05
N LYS A 771 28.01 21.15 -13.89
CA LYS A 771 28.10 22.31 -12.99
C LYS A 771 26.88 22.44 -12.07
N LYS A 772 27.01 23.34 -11.10
CA LYS A 772 25.88 23.84 -10.30
C LYS A 772 25.07 24.84 -11.14
N TYR A 773 23.76 24.74 -11.06
CA TYR A 773 22.84 25.66 -11.72
C TYR A 773 22.18 26.60 -10.70
N THR A 774 21.69 27.73 -11.20
CA THR A 774 20.90 28.71 -10.46
C THR A 774 19.42 28.61 -10.83
N ILE A 775 18.55 29.29 -10.08
CA ILE A 775 17.12 29.40 -10.45
C ILE A 775 16.97 30.07 -11.81
N ASN A 776 17.76 31.11 -12.11
CA ASN A 776 17.71 31.79 -13.40
C ASN A 776 18.10 30.86 -14.55
N ASP A 777 19.10 29.99 -14.37
CA ASP A 777 19.46 29.02 -15.42
C ASP A 777 18.29 28.11 -15.80
N ILE A 778 17.40 27.77 -14.85
CA ILE A 778 16.19 26.97 -15.09
C ILE A 778 15.11 27.83 -15.78
N LEU A 779 14.89 29.05 -15.30
CA LEU A 779 13.83 29.93 -15.80
C LEU A 779 14.13 30.49 -17.20
N ASP A 780 15.40 30.74 -17.52
CA ASP A 780 15.84 31.19 -18.84
C ASP A 780 15.98 30.04 -19.85
N PHE A 781 15.90 28.78 -19.39
CA PHE A 781 16.12 27.61 -20.22
C PHE A 781 15.08 27.47 -21.33
N THR A 782 15.56 27.24 -22.56
CA THR A 782 14.73 26.77 -23.66
C THR A 782 15.53 25.78 -24.50
N VAL A 783 14.90 24.70 -24.97
CA VAL A 783 15.56 23.79 -25.93
C VAL A 783 15.95 24.54 -27.22
N ALA A 784 15.17 25.54 -27.62
CA ALA A 784 15.45 26.38 -28.78
C ALA A 784 16.78 27.15 -28.66
N SER A 785 17.09 27.72 -27.49
CA SER A 785 18.37 28.42 -27.26
C SER A 785 19.57 27.48 -27.39
N LYS A 786 19.48 26.28 -26.82
CA LYS A 786 20.55 25.27 -26.88
C LYS A 786 20.84 24.84 -28.31
N ILE A 787 19.80 24.66 -29.11
CA ILE A 787 19.94 24.21 -30.50
C ILE A 787 20.44 25.32 -31.42
N LYS A 788 20.03 26.57 -31.20
CA LYS A 788 20.60 27.73 -31.90
C LYS A 788 22.12 27.81 -31.65
N ASN A 789 22.55 27.66 -30.41
CA ASN A 789 23.98 27.69 -30.06
C ASN A 789 24.76 26.52 -30.70
N LEU A 790 24.18 25.32 -30.77
CA LEU A 790 24.79 24.18 -31.46
C LEU A 790 24.89 24.37 -32.98
N GLN A 791 23.91 25.04 -33.60
CA GLN A 791 23.94 25.36 -35.03
C GLN A 791 24.94 26.48 -35.36
N GLN A 792 25.15 27.41 -34.44
CA GLN A 792 26.14 28.49 -34.59
C GLN A 792 27.57 28.05 -34.27
N GLY A 793 27.78 27.02 -33.43
CA GLY A 793 29.10 26.46 -33.12
C GLY A 793 29.61 25.38 -34.09
N ASN A 794 28.82 25.00 -35.09
CA ASN A 794 29.21 24.13 -36.21
C ASN A 794 29.44 24.93 -37.52
N GLN A 795 29.51 26.26 -37.41
CA GLN A 795 30.14 27.18 -38.37
C GLN A 795 31.47 27.62 -37.78
#